data_AF-A0A534RLT2-F1
#
_entry.id   AF-A0A534RLT2-F1
#
_cell.length_a   1.000
_cell.length_b   1.000
_cell.length_c   1.000
_cell.angle_alpha   90.00
_cell.angle_beta   90.00
_cell.angle_gamma   90.00
#
_symmetry.space_group_name_H-M   'P 1'
#
loop_
_entity.id
_entity.type
_entity.pdbx_description
1 polymer ?
#
loop_
_entity_poly.entity_id
_entity_poly.type
_entity_poly.pdbx_seq_one_letter_code
_entity_poly.pdbx_strand_id
1 'polypeptide(L)'
;MSRRLALVVAAAGLFVGAQRGIAGATCPVTSACSSTAPLIGACCGGTTCTLDGTITVSGRVCELDFGARQVLLTGQLIVGSNTLTIHAGGFRVSGTLSANGSPGGNVIIMHSAGGRLETFSLEGRGKIDVSGSGTGGGTLTVNADGDVSLTGSQGSTVVANGIGSGSTAGTISISSSGGPIGVGIPVAAVGDAEGAGGSVTIDAGTNLSFTPDGSVVVDGGSGDAGFIELDATGMLTLPNGSRVQGDGLGSTEGGGGEITISAGSIDAQGVIETRGGTSASGTVGGAGGSGGSINIEATSGALSMTRGAGVGLSADGALGGDSGDITLAADSPTHGTVTIGAQLSAQGFGTTGRPASGGSVDVTAGSTLTVSRLINVGAPAGDAGTIDLSTDRGDVVLGAPLNGIAPSGGGAVTVVSAHDVQVNADVLMRSTANLTQGGPGGDIVMTADNDLSVAAATVTLDVSAASNQMGGDIEMSAGRNLTIGARSSLKANAGSVVGSTGGTISLTAGDFAQAGNLTVDGQLDASGTGTGAIGSSITLVGCQVRITGVIDSSGDAASANHVTARATDKHCSNDPAKPCTAVANCGGAGTFCDAPIAVRGTGKLKTTGSNTAVLPVGATPPNGNGPVMPAFGACPCDSGPPSNSCCAKPACVGSNDAAGCLAPCPLCGNHVIEFPET
;
A
#
# COMPACT_ATOMS: atom_id res chain seq x y z
N MET A 1 -8.30 -67.93 -6.46
CA MET A 1 -7.83 -68.30 -7.80
C MET A 1 -7.04 -67.12 -8.33
N SER A 2 -5.80 -67.15 -8.85
CA SER A 2 -4.82 -68.19 -9.14
C SER A 2 -3.43 -67.53 -9.13
N ARG A 3 -2.49 -68.21 -8.46
CA ARG A 3 -1.02 -68.15 -8.58
C ARG A 3 -0.49 -67.59 -9.92
N ARG A 4 0.59 -66.82 -9.87
CA ARG A 4 1.85 -67.19 -10.55
C ARG A 4 3.07 -66.86 -9.68
N LEU A 5 3.77 -67.94 -9.39
CA LEU A 5 5.06 -68.06 -8.72
C LEU A 5 6.11 -68.10 -9.83
N ALA A 6 7.22 -67.36 -9.70
CA ALA A 6 8.44 -67.66 -10.44
C ALA A 6 9.65 -67.39 -9.52
N LEU A 7 10.20 -68.49 -9.05
CA LEU A 7 11.42 -68.67 -8.28
C LEU A 7 12.60 -68.69 -9.27
N VAL A 8 13.67 -67.90 -9.09
CA VAL A 8 15.03 -68.25 -9.56
C VAL A 8 16.10 -67.54 -8.69
N VAL A 9 16.76 -68.38 -7.88
CA VAL A 9 18.20 -68.48 -7.57
C VAL A 9 18.92 -67.30 -6.89
N ALA A 10 19.28 -67.56 -5.63
CA ALA A 10 20.31 -66.87 -4.86
C ALA A 10 21.71 -67.15 -5.43
N ALA A 11 22.47 -66.09 -5.69
CA ALA A 11 23.91 -66.14 -5.88
C ALA A 11 24.57 -65.37 -4.72
N ALA A 12 25.00 -66.12 -3.69
CA ALA A 12 25.84 -65.61 -2.62
C ALA A 12 27.28 -65.44 -3.16
N GLY A 13 27.59 -64.22 -3.61
CA GLY A 13 28.95 -63.79 -3.91
C GLY A 13 29.54 -63.04 -2.73
N LEU A 14 30.43 -63.69 -1.97
CA LEU A 14 31.38 -63.00 -1.09
C LEU A 14 32.26 -62.07 -1.95
N PHE A 15 31.92 -60.79 -2.00
CA PHE A 15 32.91 -59.75 -2.23
C PHE A 15 33.24 -59.13 -0.87
N VAL A 16 34.33 -59.61 -0.29
CA VAL A 16 35.13 -58.84 0.67
C VAL A 16 35.74 -57.68 -0.12
N GLY A 17 34.91 -56.70 -0.46
CA GLY A 17 35.36 -55.38 -0.85
C GLY A 17 35.84 -54.72 0.44
N ALA A 18 37.14 -54.46 0.51
CA ALA A 18 37.73 -53.66 1.57
C ALA A 18 37.00 -52.31 1.65
N GLN A 19 36.01 -52.22 2.54
CA GLN A 19 35.56 -50.95 3.07
C GLN A 19 36.79 -50.37 3.77
N ARG A 20 37.50 -49.46 3.09
CA ARG A 20 38.27 -48.45 3.80
C ARG A 20 37.23 -47.65 4.58
N GLY A 21 36.97 -48.10 5.80
CA GLY A 21 36.34 -47.28 6.82
C GLY A 21 37.24 -46.07 6.98
N ILE A 22 36.86 -44.97 6.36
CA ILE A 22 37.34 -43.65 6.77
C ILE A 22 36.56 -43.39 8.06
N ALA A 23 37.07 -43.93 9.17
CA ALA A 23 36.88 -43.26 10.44
C ALA A 23 37.51 -41.87 10.22
N GLY A 24 36.67 -40.87 9.93
CA GLY A 24 37.12 -39.51 9.70
C GLY A 24 37.93 -39.08 10.91
N ALA A 25 39.24 -38.93 10.74
CA ALA A 25 40.05 -38.28 11.74
C ALA A 25 39.51 -36.86 11.85
N THR A 26 38.93 -36.54 13.00
CA THR A 26 38.52 -35.17 13.33
C THR A 26 39.68 -34.22 13.07
N CYS A 27 39.43 -33.14 12.34
CA CYS A 27 40.33 -32.03 12.10
C CYS A 27 41.04 -31.69 13.42
N PRO A 28 42.35 -32.01 13.56
CA PRO A 28 43.04 -31.94 14.84
C PRO A 28 43.45 -30.51 15.22
N VAL A 29 43.15 -29.55 14.36
CA VAL A 29 43.47 -28.14 14.57
C VAL A 29 42.48 -27.55 15.57
N THR A 30 42.99 -27.02 16.68
CA THR A 30 42.16 -26.39 17.73
C THR A 30 42.27 -24.87 17.74
N SER A 31 43.26 -24.29 17.04
CA SER A 31 43.40 -22.85 16.88
C SER A 31 43.88 -22.48 15.48
N ALA A 32 43.42 -21.33 15.00
CA ALA A 32 43.78 -20.79 13.68
C ALA A 32 44.41 -19.38 13.81
N CYS A 33 44.86 -18.82 12.68
CA CYS A 33 45.21 -17.40 12.48
C CYS A 33 46.68 -16.96 12.65
N SER A 34 47.62 -17.90 12.74
CA SER A 34 49.03 -17.63 12.37
C SER A 34 49.30 -17.83 10.88
N SER A 35 48.53 -18.71 10.23
CA SER A 35 48.37 -18.90 8.77
C SER A 35 47.23 -19.90 8.50
N THR A 36 46.69 -19.98 7.27
CA THR A 36 45.72 -21.02 6.87
C THR A 36 46.37 -22.38 6.61
N ALA A 37 47.69 -22.43 6.44
CA ALA A 37 48.42 -23.63 6.04
C ALA A 37 48.21 -24.86 6.96
N PRO A 38 48.16 -24.73 8.31
CA PRO A 38 47.86 -25.85 9.19
C PRO A 38 46.46 -26.45 8.97
N LEU A 39 45.46 -25.60 8.71
CA LEU A 39 44.10 -26.04 8.39
C LEU A 39 44.07 -26.78 7.05
N ILE A 40 44.74 -26.25 6.03
CA ILE A 40 44.81 -26.89 4.72
C ILE A 40 45.53 -28.25 4.82
N GLY A 41 46.66 -28.32 5.53
CA GLY A 41 47.45 -29.55 5.64
C GLY A 41 46.78 -30.66 6.46
N ALA A 42 45.94 -30.30 7.44
CA ALA A 42 45.35 -31.26 8.37
C ALA A 42 43.87 -31.58 8.12
N CYS A 43 43.12 -30.66 7.49
CA CYS A 43 41.66 -30.74 7.41
C CYS A 43 41.11 -30.64 5.97
N CYS A 44 42.00 -30.51 4.97
CA CYS A 44 41.62 -30.44 3.56
C CYS A 44 42.19 -31.56 2.71
N GLY A 45 41.39 -32.01 1.74
CA GLY A 45 41.84 -32.76 0.58
C GLY A 45 42.14 -31.85 -0.62
N GLY A 46 42.18 -32.44 -1.81
CA GLY A 46 42.47 -31.71 -3.05
C GLY A 46 41.42 -30.64 -3.40
N THR A 47 40.13 -30.93 -3.15
CA THR A 47 39.00 -30.09 -3.58
C THR A 47 38.06 -29.70 -2.44
N THR A 48 38.14 -30.37 -1.29
CA THR A 48 37.22 -30.18 -0.16
C THR A 48 37.97 -30.01 1.15
N CYS A 49 37.42 -29.23 2.07
CA CYS A 49 37.88 -29.10 3.46
C CYS A 49 36.74 -29.47 4.40
N THR A 50 37.05 -30.17 5.49
CA THR A 50 36.05 -30.50 6.51
C THR A 50 36.55 -30.04 7.87
N LEU A 51 35.81 -29.11 8.47
CA LEU A 51 36.08 -28.55 9.79
C LEU A 51 35.05 -29.16 10.76
N ASP A 52 35.43 -30.26 11.41
CA ASP A 52 34.54 -31.06 12.28
C ASP A 52 34.91 -30.99 13.77
N GLY A 53 36.05 -30.40 14.12
CA GLY A 53 36.48 -30.10 15.49
C GLY A 53 36.03 -28.73 16.00
N THR A 54 36.49 -28.37 17.20
CA THR A 54 36.36 -27.00 17.75
C THR A 54 37.64 -26.21 17.45
N ILE A 55 37.51 -25.17 16.63
CA ILE A 55 38.61 -24.30 16.20
C ILE A 55 38.39 -22.90 16.76
N THR A 56 39.36 -22.38 17.50
CA THR A 56 39.32 -21.00 18.02
C THR A 56 40.22 -20.09 17.19
N VAL A 57 39.68 -18.98 16.71
CA VAL A 57 40.41 -17.90 16.04
C VAL A 57 41.31 -17.20 17.06
N SER A 58 42.60 -17.11 16.78
CA SER A 58 43.56 -16.36 17.62
C SER A 58 43.91 -15.01 16.98
N GLY A 59 43.95 -13.94 17.78
CA GLY A 59 44.27 -12.60 17.27
C GLY A 59 43.04 -11.82 16.78
N ARG A 60 43.23 -10.49 16.66
CA ARG A 60 42.14 -9.52 16.43
C ARG A 60 41.56 -9.58 15.01
N VAL A 61 42.39 -9.93 14.04
CA VAL A 61 42.02 -10.07 12.62
C VAL A 61 42.62 -11.38 12.12
N CYS A 62 41.80 -12.19 11.48
CA CYS A 62 42.18 -13.49 10.94
C CYS A 62 41.64 -13.65 9.53
N GLU A 63 42.49 -14.18 8.65
CA GLU A 63 42.12 -14.47 7.27
C GLU A 63 42.41 -15.95 6.98
N LEU A 64 41.40 -16.67 6.50
CA LEU A 64 41.44 -18.08 6.16
C LEU A 64 41.13 -18.25 4.67
N ASP A 65 42.16 -18.32 3.85
CA ASP A 65 42.03 -18.62 2.42
C ASP A 65 42.18 -20.11 2.10
N PHE A 66 41.08 -20.74 1.70
CA PHE A 66 41.00 -22.13 1.27
C PHE A 66 41.13 -22.30 -0.25
N GLY A 67 41.26 -21.20 -1.00
CA GLY A 67 41.26 -21.19 -2.46
C GLY A 67 39.91 -21.66 -3.03
N ALA A 68 39.94 -22.33 -4.19
CA ALA A 68 38.75 -22.87 -4.85
C ALA A 68 38.10 -24.10 -4.16
N ARG A 69 38.48 -24.41 -2.91
CA ARG A 69 37.95 -25.59 -2.20
C ARG A 69 36.56 -25.36 -1.66
N GLN A 70 35.79 -26.45 -1.58
CA GLN A 70 34.51 -26.51 -0.89
C GLN A 70 34.74 -26.79 0.60
N VAL A 71 34.38 -25.86 1.47
CA VAL A 71 34.58 -25.95 2.92
C VAL A 71 33.27 -26.38 3.57
N LEU A 72 33.30 -27.48 4.32
CA LEU A 72 32.18 -27.95 5.12
C LEU A 72 32.51 -27.79 6.62
N LEU A 73 31.79 -26.90 7.30
CA LEU A 73 31.84 -26.74 8.74
C LEU A 73 30.79 -27.64 9.39
N THR A 74 31.20 -28.73 10.03
CA THR A 74 30.33 -29.61 10.83
C THR A 74 30.57 -29.48 12.33
N GLY A 75 31.73 -28.95 12.73
CA GLY A 75 32.14 -28.69 14.11
C GLY A 75 31.82 -27.27 14.59
N GLN A 76 32.72 -26.68 15.38
CA GLN A 76 32.58 -25.32 15.90
C GLN A 76 33.74 -24.43 15.48
N LEU A 77 33.44 -23.26 14.93
CA LEU A 77 34.41 -22.20 14.66
C LEU A 77 34.10 -21.01 15.59
N ILE A 78 34.98 -20.76 16.56
CA ILE A 78 34.81 -19.75 17.61
C ILE A 78 35.70 -18.55 17.28
N VAL A 79 35.07 -17.43 16.97
CA VAL A 79 35.70 -16.16 16.59
C VAL A 79 35.76 -15.19 17.77
N GLY A 80 34.73 -15.16 18.62
CA GLY A 80 34.58 -14.15 19.68
C GLY A 80 34.39 -12.75 19.10
N SER A 81 34.86 -11.72 19.79
CA SER A 81 34.84 -10.30 19.37
C SER A 81 35.85 -9.93 18.26
N ASN A 82 36.44 -10.91 17.58
CA ASN A 82 37.48 -10.69 16.55
C ASN A 82 36.88 -10.57 15.15
N THR A 83 37.70 -10.18 14.18
CA THR A 83 37.36 -10.21 12.76
C THR A 83 37.90 -11.48 12.10
N LEU A 84 37.04 -12.20 11.38
CA LEU A 84 37.38 -13.36 10.57
C LEU A 84 36.93 -13.15 9.11
N THR A 85 37.87 -13.29 8.17
CA THR A 85 37.57 -13.38 6.74
C THR A 85 37.85 -14.80 6.24
N ILE A 86 36.89 -15.40 5.54
CA ILE A 86 37.00 -16.72 4.91
C ILE A 86 36.93 -16.53 3.39
N HIS A 87 37.96 -17.01 2.70
CA HIS A 87 37.95 -17.14 1.24
C HIS A 87 37.79 -18.61 0.85
N ALA A 88 36.77 -18.95 0.07
CA ALA A 88 36.51 -20.32 -0.35
C ALA A 88 35.83 -20.39 -1.74
N GLY A 89 35.90 -21.56 -2.40
CA GLY A 89 35.13 -21.86 -3.61
C GLY A 89 33.68 -22.22 -3.32
N GLY A 90 33.39 -22.64 -2.09
CA GLY A 90 32.05 -22.79 -1.54
C GLY A 90 32.12 -23.05 -0.04
N PHE A 91 31.08 -22.66 0.69
CA PHE A 91 31.08 -22.74 2.15
C PHE A 91 29.73 -23.24 2.68
N ARG A 92 29.76 -24.37 3.37
CA ARG A 92 28.57 -25.06 3.91
C ARG A 92 28.67 -25.17 5.41
N VAL A 93 27.63 -24.76 6.11
CA VAL A 93 27.56 -24.75 7.58
C VAL A 93 26.50 -25.74 8.04
N SER A 94 26.93 -26.80 8.71
CA SER A 94 26.07 -27.75 9.42
C SER A 94 26.33 -27.80 10.92
N GLY A 95 27.48 -27.28 11.37
CA GLY A 95 27.85 -27.05 12.76
C GLY A 95 27.56 -25.62 13.22
N THR A 96 28.48 -24.99 13.95
CA THR A 96 28.33 -23.62 14.46
C THR A 96 29.50 -22.74 14.10
N LEU A 97 29.23 -21.58 13.54
CA LEU A 97 30.16 -20.46 13.44
C LEU A 97 29.72 -19.39 14.46
N SER A 98 30.54 -19.11 15.46
CA SER A 98 30.19 -18.21 16.56
C SER A 98 31.21 -17.08 16.69
N ALA A 99 30.79 -15.86 16.38
CA ALA A 99 31.45 -14.62 16.72
C ALA A 99 30.74 -13.91 17.88
N ASN A 100 30.11 -14.68 18.76
CA ASN A 100 29.45 -14.14 19.94
C ASN A 100 30.49 -13.52 20.89
N GLY A 101 30.28 -12.28 21.34
CA GLY A 101 31.26 -11.57 22.16
C GLY A 101 30.75 -10.28 22.80
N SER A 102 31.67 -9.50 23.38
CA SER A 102 31.39 -8.19 23.96
C SER A 102 32.39 -7.15 23.45
N PRO A 103 32.14 -6.49 22.29
CA PRO A 103 30.97 -6.66 21.41
C PRO A 103 31.03 -7.90 20.51
N GLY A 104 29.98 -8.14 19.71
CA GLY A 104 29.98 -9.20 18.70
C GLY A 104 31.13 -9.02 17.69
N GLY A 105 31.65 -10.13 17.17
CA GLY A 105 32.72 -10.14 16.17
C GLY A 105 32.24 -9.95 14.74
N ASN A 106 33.20 -9.80 13.83
CA ASN A 106 32.93 -9.55 12.41
C ASN A 106 33.31 -10.78 11.58
N VAL A 107 32.40 -11.28 10.76
CA VAL A 107 32.61 -12.45 9.92
C VAL A 107 32.33 -12.09 8.48
N ILE A 108 33.30 -12.31 7.61
CA ILE A 108 33.18 -12.08 6.18
C ILE A 108 33.46 -13.37 5.43
N ILE A 109 32.57 -13.78 4.53
CA ILE A 109 32.68 -14.99 3.72
C ILE A 109 32.57 -14.59 2.27
N MET A 110 33.62 -14.84 1.50
CA MET A 110 33.69 -14.41 0.10
C MET A 110 34.58 -15.36 -0.74
N HIS A 111 34.70 -15.08 -2.03
CA HIS A 111 35.65 -15.78 -2.89
C HIS A 111 37.10 -15.36 -2.63
N SER A 112 38.06 -16.24 -2.95
CA SER A 112 39.48 -15.87 -3.04
C SER A 112 39.72 -14.93 -4.22
N ALA A 113 40.77 -14.10 -4.19
CA ALA A 113 41.10 -13.20 -5.29
C ALA A 113 41.18 -13.92 -6.65
N GLY A 114 40.33 -13.54 -7.60
CA GLY A 114 40.22 -14.17 -8.92
C GLY A 114 39.41 -15.47 -8.99
N GLY A 115 38.79 -15.90 -7.87
CA GLY A 115 37.89 -17.06 -7.78
C GLY A 115 36.41 -16.69 -7.75
N ARG A 116 35.56 -17.69 -7.49
CA ARG A 116 34.10 -17.53 -7.27
C ARG A 116 33.67 -18.32 -6.05
N LEU A 117 32.77 -17.78 -5.24
CA LEU A 117 32.08 -18.51 -4.17
C LEU A 117 30.81 -19.08 -4.77
N GLU A 118 30.92 -20.26 -5.38
CA GLU A 118 29.85 -20.86 -6.19
C GLU A 118 28.63 -21.25 -5.37
N THR A 119 28.80 -21.53 -4.08
CA THR A 119 27.69 -21.86 -3.17
C THR A 119 27.99 -21.41 -1.74
N PHE A 120 26.95 -20.88 -1.07
CA PHE A 120 26.92 -20.74 0.38
C PHE A 120 25.65 -21.41 0.93
N SER A 121 25.77 -22.30 1.91
CA SER A 121 24.59 -22.95 2.48
C SER A 121 24.65 -23.15 3.99
N LEU A 122 23.49 -23.02 4.64
CA LEU A 122 23.23 -23.58 5.96
C LEU A 122 22.45 -24.88 5.78
N GLU A 123 23.05 -25.98 6.23
CA GLU A 123 22.51 -27.34 6.13
C GLU A 123 22.29 -27.92 7.54
N GLY A 124 21.49 -28.99 7.65
CA GLY A 124 21.31 -29.68 8.93
C GLY A 124 20.86 -28.72 10.04
N ARG A 125 21.60 -28.65 11.15
CA ARG A 125 21.32 -27.69 12.25
C ARG A 125 22.35 -26.56 12.29
N GLY A 126 22.85 -26.16 11.12
CA GLY A 126 23.85 -25.10 10.97
C GLY A 126 23.45 -23.80 11.65
N LYS A 127 24.38 -23.17 12.37
CA LYS A 127 24.18 -21.91 13.07
C LYS A 127 25.30 -20.92 12.76
N ILE A 128 24.92 -19.68 12.54
CA ILE A 128 25.82 -18.53 12.56
C ILE A 128 25.32 -17.57 13.63
N ASP A 129 26.19 -17.25 14.59
CA ASP A 129 25.88 -16.34 15.70
C ASP A 129 26.97 -15.29 15.82
N VAL A 130 26.67 -14.06 15.40
CA VAL A 130 27.52 -12.88 15.56
C VAL A 130 26.93 -11.91 16.60
N SER A 131 26.07 -12.39 17.50
CA SER A 131 25.42 -11.56 18.53
C SER A 131 26.43 -11.00 19.55
N GLY A 132 26.07 -9.96 20.29
CA GLY A 132 26.98 -9.42 21.28
C GLY A 132 26.39 -8.40 22.25
N SER A 133 27.15 -8.13 23.31
CA SER A 133 26.78 -7.21 24.40
C SER A 133 27.58 -5.91 24.38
N GLY A 134 27.14 -4.91 25.13
CA GLY A 134 27.87 -3.65 25.32
C GLY A 134 27.59 -2.69 24.17
N THR A 135 28.48 -2.63 23.16
CA THR A 135 28.22 -1.79 21.96
C THR A 135 27.34 -2.48 20.91
N GLY A 136 26.93 -3.73 21.16
CA GLY A 136 25.92 -4.43 20.37
C GLY A 136 26.38 -5.71 19.66
N GLY A 137 25.51 -6.18 18.75
CA GLY A 137 25.79 -7.29 17.83
C GLY A 137 26.91 -6.96 16.85
N GLY A 138 27.55 -8.00 16.32
CA GLY A 138 28.61 -7.93 15.32
C GLY A 138 28.07 -7.96 13.88
N THR A 139 28.98 -8.12 12.92
CA THR A 139 28.63 -8.12 11.49
C THR A 139 28.83 -9.50 10.86
N LEU A 140 27.86 -9.94 10.07
CA LEU A 140 28.01 -11.02 9.10
C LEU A 140 27.91 -10.45 7.68
N THR A 141 28.90 -10.74 6.84
CA THR A 141 28.86 -10.45 5.40
C THR A 141 29.12 -11.72 4.61
N VAL A 142 28.23 -12.05 3.68
CA VAL A 142 28.38 -13.17 2.74
C VAL A 142 28.27 -12.63 1.33
N ASN A 143 29.32 -12.81 0.53
CA ASN A 143 29.36 -12.41 -0.88
C ASN A 143 29.53 -13.67 -1.74
N ALA A 144 28.41 -14.20 -2.24
CA ALA A 144 28.38 -15.35 -3.10
C ALA A 144 28.34 -14.95 -4.59
N ASP A 145 28.85 -15.82 -5.45
CA ASP A 145 28.78 -15.68 -6.90
C ASP A 145 27.74 -16.61 -7.54
N GLY A 146 27.21 -17.54 -6.74
CA GLY A 146 26.17 -18.49 -7.10
C GLY A 146 25.18 -18.66 -5.95
N ASP A 147 24.51 -19.80 -5.89
CA ASP A 147 23.34 -20.02 -5.04
C ASP A 147 23.64 -19.84 -3.54
N VAL A 148 22.74 -19.15 -2.84
CA VAL A 148 22.71 -19.08 -1.37
C VAL A 148 21.49 -19.82 -0.84
N SER A 149 21.70 -20.77 0.08
CA SER A 149 20.62 -21.56 0.67
C SER A 149 20.65 -21.47 2.20
N LEU A 150 19.68 -20.77 2.77
CA LEU A 150 19.43 -20.66 4.20
C LEU A 150 18.24 -21.56 4.58
N THR A 151 18.24 -22.83 4.16
CA THR A 151 17.08 -23.73 4.30
C THR A 151 17.39 -24.91 5.22
N GLY A 152 18.15 -24.67 6.28
CA GLY A 152 18.49 -25.68 7.29
C GLY A 152 17.24 -26.33 7.93
N SER A 153 17.47 -27.35 8.75
CA SER A 153 16.43 -28.01 9.54
C SER A 153 16.09 -27.20 10.81
N GLN A 154 15.04 -27.63 11.52
CA GLN A 154 14.63 -26.99 12.77
C GLN A 154 15.81 -26.80 13.74
N GLY A 155 16.02 -25.54 14.12
CA GLY A 155 17.10 -25.10 15.00
C GLY A 155 18.28 -24.44 14.30
N SER A 156 18.29 -24.39 12.96
CA SER A 156 19.21 -23.55 12.19
C SER A 156 18.85 -22.07 12.29
N THR A 157 19.85 -21.20 12.40
CA THR A 157 19.66 -19.75 12.58
C THR A 157 20.86 -18.95 12.07
N VAL A 158 20.61 -17.71 11.65
CA VAL A 158 21.63 -16.66 11.47
C VAL A 158 21.24 -15.49 12.36
N VAL A 159 22.07 -15.14 13.35
CA VAL A 159 21.71 -14.12 14.33
C VAL A 159 22.84 -13.12 14.57
N ALA A 160 22.47 -11.86 14.76
CA ALA A 160 23.33 -10.73 15.10
C ALA A 160 22.68 -9.90 16.22
N ASN A 161 22.16 -10.55 17.27
CA ASN A 161 21.33 -9.87 18.27
C ASN A 161 22.16 -9.01 19.24
N GLY A 162 21.52 -7.98 19.80
CA GLY A 162 22.00 -7.26 20.97
C GLY A 162 21.69 -8.06 22.23
N ILE A 163 22.69 -8.35 23.06
CA ILE A 163 22.55 -9.17 24.26
C ILE A 163 22.88 -8.35 25.52
N GLY A 164 21.88 -8.13 26.37
CA GLY A 164 22.01 -7.41 27.64
C GLY A 164 21.66 -5.92 27.53
N SER A 165 21.37 -5.31 28.68
CA SER A 165 20.78 -3.97 28.83
C SER A 165 21.35 -2.94 27.86
N GLY A 166 20.51 -2.37 27.01
CA GLY A 166 20.85 -1.28 26.08
C GLY A 166 21.63 -1.72 24.84
N SER A 167 21.80 -3.01 24.61
CA SER A 167 22.59 -3.51 23.47
C SER A 167 21.78 -3.45 22.18
N THR A 168 22.27 -2.65 21.22
CA THR A 168 21.78 -2.63 19.84
C THR A 168 22.15 -3.91 19.11
N ALA A 169 21.33 -4.33 18.14
CA ALA A 169 21.70 -5.46 17.29
C ALA A 169 22.77 -5.08 16.24
N GLY A 170 23.31 -6.09 15.58
CA GLY A 170 24.35 -5.97 14.57
C GLY A 170 23.80 -5.96 13.14
N THR A 171 24.66 -6.33 12.20
CA THR A 171 24.34 -6.30 10.76
C THR A 171 24.51 -7.67 10.12
N ILE A 172 23.55 -8.07 9.29
CA ILE A 172 23.63 -9.25 8.44
C ILE A 172 23.47 -8.80 6.99
N SER A 173 24.47 -9.03 6.15
CA SER A 173 24.44 -8.75 4.72
C SER A 173 24.77 -10.01 3.94
N ILE A 174 23.84 -10.46 3.10
CA ILE A 174 23.98 -11.67 2.30
C ILE A 174 23.67 -11.32 0.85
N SER A 175 24.66 -11.43 -0.02
CA SER A 175 24.52 -11.14 -1.44
C SER A 175 24.88 -12.34 -2.31
N SER A 176 24.21 -12.47 -3.45
CA SER A 176 24.59 -13.36 -4.53
C SER A 176 24.62 -12.60 -5.84
N SER A 177 25.78 -12.52 -6.51
CA SER A 177 25.91 -11.72 -7.74
C SER A 177 25.26 -12.35 -8.97
N GLY A 178 24.90 -13.64 -8.93
CA GLY A 178 24.33 -14.34 -10.08
C GLY A 178 23.50 -15.59 -9.77
N GLY A 179 23.27 -15.90 -8.50
CA GLY A 179 22.46 -17.03 -8.05
C GLY A 179 21.19 -16.58 -7.33
N PRO A 180 20.24 -17.51 -7.11
CA PRO A 180 19.10 -17.28 -6.24
C PRO A 180 19.51 -17.33 -4.76
N ILE A 181 18.68 -16.73 -3.93
CA ILE A 181 18.76 -16.86 -2.47
C ILE A 181 17.49 -17.52 -1.94
N GLY A 182 17.64 -18.60 -1.17
CA GLY A 182 16.54 -19.28 -0.48
C GLY A 182 16.57 -19.01 1.02
N VAL A 183 15.46 -18.52 1.61
CA VAL A 183 15.33 -18.26 3.05
C VAL A 183 14.30 -19.20 3.67
N GLY A 184 14.76 -20.17 4.46
CA GLY A 184 13.90 -21.14 5.15
C GLY A 184 14.18 -21.28 6.64
N ILE A 185 14.96 -20.37 7.21
CA ILE A 185 15.31 -20.33 8.62
C ILE A 185 15.17 -18.90 9.14
N PRO A 186 15.20 -18.69 10.48
CA PRO A 186 15.30 -17.36 11.05
C PRO A 186 16.64 -16.68 10.76
N VAL A 187 16.56 -15.47 10.21
CA VAL A 187 17.65 -14.48 10.10
C VAL A 187 17.26 -13.29 10.97
N ALA A 188 18.03 -12.99 12.01
CA ALA A 188 17.61 -12.00 13.01
C ALA A 188 18.73 -11.06 13.45
N ALA A 189 18.42 -9.78 13.53
CA ALA A 189 19.26 -8.75 14.15
C ALA A 189 18.38 -7.97 15.13
N VAL A 190 18.03 -8.61 16.24
CA VAL A 190 17.08 -8.09 17.24
C VAL A 190 17.81 -7.39 18.38
N GLY A 191 17.38 -6.16 18.68
CA GLY A 191 17.86 -5.38 19.81
C GLY A 191 17.35 -5.90 21.15
N ASP A 192 17.96 -5.44 22.25
CA ASP A 192 17.39 -5.68 23.57
C ASP A 192 16.26 -4.67 23.88
N ALA A 193 15.68 -4.71 25.09
CA ALA A 193 14.57 -3.83 25.46
C ALA A 193 14.91 -2.32 25.47
N GLU A 194 16.17 -1.94 25.61
CA GLU A 194 16.63 -0.55 25.58
C GLU A 194 17.37 -0.20 24.28
N GLY A 195 17.88 -1.21 23.58
CA GLY A 195 18.67 -1.10 22.35
C GLY A 195 17.83 -1.06 21.08
N ALA A 196 18.47 -0.61 20.00
CA ALA A 196 17.83 -0.57 18.68
C ALA A 196 17.91 -1.94 17.97
N GLY A 197 16.97 -2.16 17.04
CA GLY A 197 17.09 -3.23 16.05
C GLY A 197 18.29 -3.02 15.12
N GLY A 198 18.74 -4.09 14.47
CA GLY A 198 19.90 -4.08 13.59
C GLY A 198 19.53 -3.91 12.12
N SER A 199 20.42 -4.34 11.23
CA SER A 199 20.14 -4.33 9.80
C SER A 199 20.28 -5.72 9.18
N VAL A 200 19.34 -6.06 8.28
CA VAL A 200 19.42 -7.26 7.45
C VAL A 200 19.22 -6.89 5.99
N THR A 201 20.26 -7.09 5.17
CA THR A 201 20.20 -6.92 3.71
C THR A 201 20.37 -8.27 3.02
N ILE A 202 19.45 -8.62 2.13
CA ILE A 202 19.53 -9.83 1.30
C ILE A 202 19.38 -9.43 -0.17
N ASP A 203 20.45 -9.56 -0.94
CA ASP A 203 20.50 -9.18 -2.37
C ASP A 203 20.69 -10.42 -3.24
N ALA A 204 19.63 -10.82 -3.94
CA ALA A 204 19.64 -11.95 -4.87
C ALA A 204 19.83 -11.49 -6.32
N GLY A 205 20.92 -11.92 -6.94
CA GLY A 205 21.19 -11.68 -8.35
C GLY A 205 20.18 -12.31 -9.31
N THR A 206 19.29 -13.19 -8.82
CA THR A 206 18.11 -13.69 -9.54
C THR A 206 16.86 -13.70 -8.63
N ASN A 207 16.40 -14.86 -8.19
CA ASN A 207 15.19 -14.98 -7.37
C ASN A 207 15.52 -14.98 -5.86
N LEU A 208 14.66 -14.35 -5.06
CA LEU A 208 14.65 -14.47 -3.60
C LEU A 208 13.40 -15.24 -3.17
N SER A 209 13.57 -16.44 -2.63
CA SER A 209 12.46 -17.32 -2.30
C SER A 209 12.46 -17.69 -0.82
N PHE A 210 11.37 -17.35 -0.13
CA PHE A 210 11.16 -17.81 1.23
C PHE A 210 10.45 -19.16 1.23
N THR A 211 10.65 -19.93 2.29
CA THR A 211 9.78 -21.04 2.66
C THR A 211 8.76 -20.58 3.71
N PRO A 212 7.70 -21.36 4.01
CA PRO A 212 6.74 -21.01 5.06
C PRO A 212 7.35 -20.81 6.46
N ASP A 213 8.53 -21.36 6.75
CA ASP A 213 9.22 -21.17 8.03
C ASP A 213 10.30 -20.08 7.97
N GLY A 214 10.53 -19.49 6.80
CA GLY A 214 11.53 -18.44 6.60
C GLY A 214 11.10 -17.13 7.26
N SER A 215 12.00 -16.55 8.06
CA SER A 215 11.74 -15.26 8.70
C SER A 215 12.95 -14.34 8.71
N VAL A 216 12.73 -13.05 8.45
CA VAL A 216 13.73 -11.98 8.66
C VAL A 216 13.20 -11.01 9.70
N VAL A 217 13.97 -10.75 10.76
CA VAL A 217 13.51 -9.98 11.93
C VAL A 217 14.55 -8.97 12.40
N VAL A 218 14.15 -7.72 12.59
CA VAL A 218 14.99 -6.62 13.09
C VAL A 218 14.33 -5.84 14.23
N ASP A 219 13.54 -6.52 15.06
CA ASP A 219 12.84 -5.90 16.18
C ASP A 219 13.79 -5.13 17.12
N GLY A 220 13.30 -4.06 17.74
CA GLY A 220 14.09 -3.22 18.63
C GLY A 220 13.31 -2.70 19.83
N GLY A 221 14.02 -2.33 20.89
CA GLY A 221 13.48 -1.91 22.17
C GLY A 221 13.01 -0.46 22.17
N SER A 222 13.46 0.34 23.14
CA SER A 222 13.23 1.81 23.12
C SER A 222 14.13 2.55 22.12
N GLY A 223 15.10 1.85 21.50
CA GLY A 223 15.94 2.39 20.44
C GLY A 223 15.34 2.24 19.04
N ASP A 224 14.06 1.90 18.95
CA ASP A 224 13.31 1.60 17.72
C ASP A 224 13.77 0.32 17.02
N ALA A 225 12.90 -0.24 16.18
CA ALA A 225 13.26 -1.36 15.33
C ALA A 225 14.18 -0.95 14.18
N GLY A 226 14.83 -1.94 13.61
CA GLY A 226 15.89 -1.78 12.63
C GLY A 226 15.41 -1.74 11.19
N PHE A 227 16.32 -2.09 10.27
CA PHE A 227 16.12 -1.98 8.82
C PHE A 227 16.23 -3.35 8.13
N ILE A 228 15.29 -3.65 7.23
CA ILE A 228 15.34 -4.82 6.34
C ILE A 228 15.32 -4.34 4.89
N GLU A 229 16.25 -4.88 4.09
CA GLU A 229 16.29 -4.68 2.64
C GLU A 229 16.36 -6.04 1.94
N LEU A 230 15.39 -6.28 1.05
CA LEU A 230 15.27 -7.51 0.28
C LEU A 230 15.24 -7.17 -1.21
N ASP A 231 16.32 -7.50 -1.91
CA ASP A 231 16.46 -7.24 -3.33
C ASP A 231 16.50 -8.54 -4.14
N ALA A 232 15.83 -8.55 -5.28
CA ALA A 232 15.90 -9.66 -6.23
C ALA A 232 15.73 -9.18 -7.68
N THR A 233 16.72 -9.41 -8.55
CA THR A 233 16.55 -9.01 -9.96
C THR A 233 15.42 -9.76 -10.68
N GLY A 234 15.07 -10.95 -10.18
CA GLY A 234 14.02 -11.82 -10.67
C GLY A 234 12.75 -11.74 -9.81
N MET A 235 12.21 -12.91 -9.42
CA MET A 235 11.01 -12.99 -8.61
C MET A 235 11.34 -13.07 -7.12
N LEU A 236 10.62 -12.30 -6.30
CA LEU A 236 10.56 -12.45 -4.86
C LEU A 236 9.27 -13.16 -4.44
N THR A 237 9.39 -14.21 -3.62
CA THR A 237 8.24 -14.97 -3.13
C THR A 237 8.26 -15.09 -1.63
N LEU A 238 7.17 -14.64 -0.99
CA LEU A 238 6.88 -14.79 0.43
C LEU A 238 5.65 -15.70 0.56
N PRO A 239 5.79 -17.02 0.65
CA PRO A 239 4.63 -17.91 0.75
C PRO A 239 3.91 -17.73 2.10
N ASN A 240 2.66 -18.17 2.18
CA ASN A 240 1.92 -18.15 3.44
C ASN A 240 2.69 -18.90 4.54
N GLY A 241 2.90 -18.25 5.68
CA GLY A 241 3.73 -18.71 6.79
C GLY A 241 5.00 -17.88 6.97
N SER A 242 5.60 -17.37 5.88
CA SER A 242 6.83 -16.58 5.96
C SER A 242 6.59 -15.22 6.62
N ARG A 243 7.65 -14.63 7.18
CA ARG A 243 7.57 -13.37 7.95
C ARG A 243 8.74 -12.43 7.68
N VAL A 244 8.46 -11.15 7.52
CA VAL A 244 9.43 -10.05 7.49
C VAL A 244 8.98 -9.03 8.52
N GLN A 245 9.81 -8.71 9.51
CA GLN A 245 9.35 -7.97 10.68
C GLN A 245 10.41 -7.00 11.20
N GLY A 246 10.00 -5.76 11.45
CA GLY A 246 10.74 -4.77 12.21
C GLY A 246 9.80 -4.09 13.21
N ASP A 247 9.34 -4.82 14.21
CA ASP A 247 8.41 -4.29 15.22
C ASP A 247 9.19 -3.69 16.41
N GLY A 248 8.65 -2.62 17.00
CA GLY A 248 9.02 -2.22 18.35
C GLY A 248 8.65 -3.32 19.36
N LEU A 249 9.56 -3.65 20.27
CA LEU A 249 9.39 -4.76 21.21
C LEU A 249 8.22 -4.51 22.16
N GLY A 250 7.44 -5.56 22.41
CA GLY A 250 6.35 -5.52 23.39
C GLY A 250 6.90 -5.33 24.79
N SER A 251 6.82 -4.10 25.30
CA SER A 251 7.15 -3.58 26.64
C SER A 251 7.80 -2.19 26.58
N THR A 252 8.18 -1.74 25.38
CA THR A 252 8.91 -0.51 25.12
C THR A 252 8.03 0.51 24.38
N GLU A 253 8.50 1.75 24.32
CA GLU A 253 7.86 2.84 23.56
C GLU A 253 8.51 3.04 22.19
N GLY A 254 9.34 2.10 21.73
CA GLY A 254 10.07 2.25 20.47
C GLY A 254 9.18 2.05 19.26
N GLY A 255 9.49 2.78 18.20
CA GLY A 255 8.79 2.73 16.93
C GLY A 255 9.08 1.47 16.12
N GLY A 256 8.21 1.21 15.15
CA GLY A 256 8.47 0.24 14.09
C GLY A 256 9.64 0.68 13.20
N GLY A 257 10.25 -0.29 12.53
CA GLY A 257 11.43 -0.12 11.70
C GLY A 257 11.08 0.19 10.25
N GLU A 258 12.05 -0.03 9.37
CA GLU A 258 11.88 0.17 7.92
C GLU A 258 12.09 -1.16 7.19
N ILE A 259 11.17 -1.47 6.26
CA ILE A 259 11.27 -2.62 5.38
C ILE A 259 11.19 -2.14 3.93
N THR A 260 12.26 -2.37 3.18
CA THR A 260 12.33 -2.12 1.73
C THR A 260 12.45 -3.45 0.98
N ILE A 261 11.60 -3.62 -0.03
CA ILE A 261 11.58 -4.81 -0.87
C ILE A 261 11.55 -4.37 -2.34
N SER A 262 12.59 -4.67 -3.10
CA SER A 262 12.61 -4.43 -4.54
C SER A 262 12.82 -5.73 -5.30
N ALA A 263 11.97 -6.02 -6.28
CA ALA A 263 12.20 -7.16 -7.15
C ALA A 263 11.74 -6.95 -8.59
N GLY A 264 12.17 -7.83 -9.49
CA GLY A 264 11.61 -7.90 -10.84
C GLY A 264 10.10 -8.14 -10.82
N SER A 265 9.61 -9.05 -9.98
CA SER A 265 8.19 -9.28 -9.67
C SER A 265 8.01 -9.83 -8.25
N ILE A 266 6.85 -9.64 -7.64
CA ILE A 266 6.62 -9.97 -6.23
C ILE A 266 5.31 -10.76 -6.04
N ASP A 267 5.40 -11.91 -5.37
CA ASP A 267 4.26 -12.66 -4.84
C ASP A 267 4.37 -12.77 -3.31
N ALA A 268 3.56 -11.99 -2.61
CA ALA A 268 3.57 -11.86 -1.16
C ALA A 268 2.29 -12.40 -0.51
N GLN A 269 2.39 -13.59 0.08
CA GLN A 269 1.35 -14.26 0.86
C GLN A 269 1.70 -14.36 2.36
N GLY A 270 2.95 -14.10 2.71
CA GLY A 270 3.46 -14.00 4.07
C GLY A 270 2.99 -12.74 4.81
N VAL A 271 3.62 -12.46 5.93
CA VAL A 271 3.34 -11.31 6.80
C VAL A 271 4.51 -10.33 6.76
N ILE A 272 4.23 -9.04 6.60
CA ILE A 272 5.21 -7.95 6.61
C ILE A 272 4.75 -6.89 7.63
N GLU A 273 5.53 -6.64 8.67
CA GLU A 273 5.08 -5.79 9.79
C GLU A 273 6.20 -4.86 10.30
N THR A 274 5.84 -3.60 10.57
CA THR A 274 6.66 -2.57 11.21
C THR A 274 5.84 -1.86 12.29
N ARG A 275 5.31 -2.61 13.25
CA ARG A 275 4.40 -2.06 14.27
C ARG A 275 5.15 -1.37 15.41
N GLY A 276 4.49 -0.40 16.02
CA GLY A 276 5.01 0.24 17.24
C GLY A 276 5.03 -0.69 18.46
N GLY A 277 5.98 -0.45 19.37
CA GLY A 277 6.12 -1.14 20.64
C GLY A 277 5.06 -0.73 21.67
N THR A 278 4.55 -1.69 22.44
CA THR A 278 3.57 -1.43 23.49
C THR A 278 4.24 -1.13 24.83
N SER A 279 3.90 -0.03 25.51
CA SER A 279 4.40 0.23 26.87
C SER A 279 4.01 -0.89 27.85
N ALA A 280 4.99 -1.50 28.54
CA ALA A 280 4.76 -2.57 29.54
C ALA A 280 3.87 -2.13 30.70
N SER A 281 3.83 -0.84 30.98
CA SER A 281 3.22 -0.37 32.23
C SER A 281 1.71 -0.53 32.23
N GLY A 282 1.04 -0.49 31.06
CA GLY A 282 -0.44 -0.46 30.98
C GLY A 282 -1.10 0.65 31.83
N THR A 283 -0.29 1.48 32.50
CA THR A 283 -0.66 2.52 33.44
C THR A 283 -0.50 3.82 32.70
N VAL A 284 -1.60 4.53 32.59
CA VAL A 284 -1.77 5.98 32.36
C VAL A 284 -0.44 6.76 32.51
N GLY A 285 0.41 6.80 31.48
CA GLY A 285 1.78 7.30 31.63
C GLY A 285 2.63 7.33 30.35
N GLY A 286 2.90 6.18 29.72
CA GLY A 286 3.77 6.07 28.53
C GLY A 286 3.04 5.97 27.19
N ALA A 287 3.38 6.78 26.19
CA ALA A 287 2.84 6.61 24.84
C ALA A 287 3.53 5.38 24.20
N GLY A 288 2.77 4.51 23.55
CA GLY A 288 3.36 3.44 22.75
C GLY A 288 4.12 4.01 21.55
N GLY A 289 4.98 3.19 20.95
CA GLY A 289 5.74 3.59 19.77
C GLY A 289 4.85 3.76 18.54
N SER A 290 5.32 4.58 17.60
CA SER A 290 4.66 4.74 16.30
C SER A 290 4.93 3.54 15.38
N GLY A 291 4.09 3.34 14.36
CA GLY A 291 4.39 2.42 13.27
C GLY A 291 5.60 2.91 12.43
N GLY A 292 6.24 1.98 11.73
CA GLY A 292 7.37 2.23 10.84
C GLY A 292 6.96 2.26 9.37
N SER A 293 7.91 2.11 8.45
CA SER A 293 7.67 2.22 7.00
C SER A 293 7.83 0.89 6.27
N ILE A 294 6.97 0.65 5.27
CA ILE A 294 7.05 -0.49 4.37
C ILE A 294 7.03 0.03 2.93
N ASN A 295 8.12 -0.17 2.19
CA ASN A 295 8.23 0.17 0.77
C ASN A 295 8.43 -1.11 -0.07
N ILE A 296 7.56 -1.34 -1.04
CA ILE A 296 7.60 -2.54 -1.90
C ILE A 296 7.47 -2.14 -3.36
N GLU A 297 8.44 -2.52 -4.18
CA GLU A 297 8.51 -2.15 -5.60
C GLU A 297 8.75 -3.37 -6.51
N ALA A 298 7.85 -3.57 -7.47
CA ALA A 298 7.99 -4.55 -8.54
C ALA A 298 8.41 -3.84 -9.86
N THR A 299 9.69 -3.91 -10.19
CA THR A 299 10.30 -3.08 -11.24
C THR A 299 9.96 -3.49 -12.68
N SER A 300 9.63 -4.77 -12.91
CA SER A 300 9.45 -5.30 -14.29
C SER A 300 8.15 -6.10 -14.51
N GLY A 301 7.52 -6.56 -13.44
CA GLY A 301 6.34 -7.42 -13.45
C GLY A 301 5.33 -7.01 -12.38
N ALA A 302 4.46 -7.96 -12.02
CA ALA A 302 3.35 -7.69 -11.11
C ALA A 302 3.79 -7.68 -9.64
N LEU A 303 3.05 -6.93 -8.83
CA LEU A 303 3.03 -7.00 -7.38
C LEU A 303 1.70 -7.63 -6.94
N SER A 304 1.76 -8.85 -6.40
CA SER A 304 0.59 -9.61 -5.96
C SER A 304 0.67 -9.89 -4.48
N MET A 305 -0.42 -9.58 -3.76
CA MET A 305 -0.53 -9.82 -2.33
C MET A 305 -1.79 -10.61 -2.03
N THR A 306 -1.78 -11.94 -1.95
CA THR A 306 -3.03 -12.74 -2.03
C THR A 306 -3.36 -13.57 -0.78
N ARG A 307 -2.93 -13.10 0.40
CA ARG A 307 -3.18 -13.81 1.66
C ARG A 307 -4.68 -14.11 1.88
N GLY A 308 -5.00 -15.40 2.07
CA GLY A 308 -6.39 -15.86 2.18
C GLY A 308 -7.18 -15.36 3.41
N ALA A 309 -6.50 -14.98 4.50
CA ALA A 309 -7.10 -14.39 5.69
C ALA A 309 -6.08 -13.56 6.50
N GLY A 310 -6.53 -12.53 7.23
CA GLY A 310 -5.72 -11.71 8.13
C GLY A 310 -5.03 -10.49 7.49
N VAL A 311 -4.30 -9.73 8.32
CA VAL A 311 -3.45 -8.60 7.90
C VAL A 311 -2.25 -9.16 7.14
N GLY A 312 -2.00 -8.62 5.95
CA GLY A 312 -0.81 -8.94 5.15
C GLY A 312 0.33 -7.99 5.49
N LEU A 313 0.04 -6.69 5.47
CA LEU A 313 0.99 -5.60 5.77
C LEU A 313 0.45 -4.74 6.92
N SER A 314 1.32 -4.45 7.89
CA SER A 314 0.97 -3.64 9.06
C SER A 314 2.06 -2.65 9.41
N ALA A 315 1.74 -1.36 9.33
CA ALA A 315 2.51 -0.23 9.84
C ALA A 315 1.75 0.46 11.01
N ASP A 316 1.01 -0.33 11.77
CA ASP A 316 0.17 0.15 12.87
C ASP A 316 1.00 0.73 14.04
N GLY A 317 0.52 1.83 14.61
CA GLY A 317 1.04 2.35 15.88
C GLY A 317 0.62 1.50 17.08
N ALA A 318 1.33 1.64 18.20
CA ALA A 318 0.86 1.12 19.48
C ALA A 318 -0.09 2.11 20.17
N LEU A 319 -0.59 1.75 21.36
CA LEU A 319 -1.49 2.62 22.14
C LEU A 319 -0.84 3.99 22.44
N GLY A 320 -1.33 5.06 21.82
CA GLY A 320 -0.82 6.42 21.92
C GLY A 320 0.30 6.77 20.93
N GLY A 321 0.66 5.84 20.03
CA GLY A 321 1.58 6.05 18.93
C GLY A 321 0.86 6.13 17.59
N ASP A 322 1.34 7.03 16.73
CA ASP A 322 0.83 7.21 15.38
C ASP A 322 1.14 5.97 14.53
N SER A 323 0.39 5.72 13.46
CA SER A 323 0.83 4.74 12.45
C SER A 323 1.99 5.26 11.60
N GLY A 324 2.61 4.36 10.85
CA GLY A 324 3.56 4.69 9.80
C GLY A 324 2.97 4.56 8.39
N ASP A 325 3.84 4.30 7.42
CA ASP A 325 3.56 4.44 5.99
C ASP A 325 3.71 3.11 5.23
N ILE A 326 2.85 2.90 4.23
CA ILE A 326 2.94 1.76 3.32
C ILE A 326 2.95 2.29 1.88
N THR A 327 4.02 2.01 1.14
CA THR A 327 4.17 2.38 -0.28
C THR A 327 4.33 1.12 -1.12
N LEU A 328 3.49 0.98 -2.14
CA LEU A 328 3.48 -0.16 -3.06
C LEU A 328 3.58 0.33 -4.50
N ALA A 329 4.54 -0.17 -5.27
CA ALA A 329 4.73 0.19 -6.66
C ALA A 329 4.89 -1.06 -7.56
N ALA A 330 4.38 -0.97 -8.79
CA ALA A 330 4.74 -1.88 -9.86
C ALA A 330 4.93 -1.12 -11.18
N ASP A 331 6.16 -0.84 -11.58
CA ASP A 331 6.47 0.20 -12.58
C ASP A 331 6.21 -0.24 -14.02
N SER A 332 6.07 -1.54 -14.23
CA SER A 332 5.98 -2.08 -15.58
C SER A 332 4.70 -1.62 -16.28
N PRO A 333 4.80 -0.94 -17.43
CA PRO A 333 3.64 -0.37 -18.12
C PRO A 333 2.71 -1.43 -18.71
N THR A 334 3.20 -2.66 -18.85
CA THR A 334 2.50 -3.78 -19.50
C THR A 334 2.24 -4.95 -18.56
N HIS A 335 3.07 -5.11 -17.53
CA HIS A 335 2.97 -6.22 -16.58
C HIS A 335 2.91 -5.75 -15.12
N GLY A 336 2.95 -4.43 -14.86
CA GLY A 336 2.96 -3.81 -13.54
C GLY A 336 1.56 -3.73 -12.96
N THR A 337 0.91 -4.88 -12.82
CA THR A 337 -0.38 -4.98 -12.14
C THR A 337 -0.12 -5.03 -10.64
N VAL A 338 -0.89 -4.29 -9.85
CA VAL A 338 -0.89 -4.39 -8.39
C VAL A 338 -2.20 -5.04 -7.93
N THR A 339 -2.10 -6.13 -7.18
CA THR A 339 -3.25 -6.83 -6.59
C THR A 339 -3.16 -6.86 -5.07
N ILE A 340 -4.02 -6.11 -4.40
CA ILE A 340 -4.16 -6.08 -2.94
C ILE A 340 -5.25 -7.08 -2.53
N GLY A 341 -4.87 -8.35 -2.44
CA GLY A 341 -5.69 -9.46 -1.97
C GLY A 341 -5.47 -9.83 -0.48
N ALA A 342 -4.68 -9.04 0.25
CA ALA A 342 -4.46 -9.12 1.70
C ALA A 342 -4.78 -7.76 2.35
N GLN A 343 -5.16 -7.74 3.63
CA GLN A 343 -5.45 -6.46 4.29
C GLN A 343 -4.17 -5.64 4.49
N LEU A 344 -4.27 -4.33 4.23
CA LEU A 344 -3.26 -3.33 4.57
C LEU A 344 -3.74 -2.55 5.80
N SER A 345 -2.86 -2.31 6.76
CA SER A 345 -3.17 -1.57 7.98
C SER A 345 -2.07 -0.56 8.31
N ALA A 346 -2.45 0.71 8.38
CA ALA A 346 -1.65 1.82 8.88
C ALA A 346 -2.53 2.63 9.84
N GLN A 347 -2.98 1.97 10.91
CA GLN A 347 -3.86 2.56 11.92
C GLN A 347 -3.07 3.17 13.08
N GLY A 348 -3.44 4.38 13.46
CA GLY A 348 -3.06 4.95 14.75
C GLY A 348 -3.92 4.36 15.86
N PHE A 349 -3.35 4.18 17.06
CA PHE A 349 -4.10 3.62 18.20
C PHE A 349 -4.15 4.60 19.36
N GLY A 350 -4.91 5.68 19.23
CA GLY A 350 -5.02 6.70 20.29
C GLY A 350 -6.11 6.46 21.35
N THR A 351 -6.08 7.29 22.39
CA THR A 351 -7.22 7.54 23.31
C THR A 351 -7.50 9.05 23.40
N THR A 352 -8.59 9.48 24.02
CA THR A 352 -8.91 10.92 24.14
C THR A 352 -7.85 11.75 24.88
N GLY A 353 -7.06 11.13 25.77
CA GLY A 353 -5.94 11.81 26.45
C GLY A 353 -4.60 11.71 25.70
N ARG A 354 -4.56 10.93 24.61
CA ARG A 354 -3.37 10.57 23.83
C ARG A 354 -3.81 10.28 22.39
N PRO A 355 -4.19 11.32 21.62
CA PRO A 355 -4.57 11.10 20.23
C PRO A 355 -3.41 10.50 19.46
N ALA A 356 -3.71 9.64 18.50
CA ALA A 356 -2.71 9.08 17.61
C ALA A 356 -3.33 8.88 16.23
N SER A 357 -2.72 9.47 15.21
CA SER A 357 -3.33 9.58 13.89
C SER A 357 -3.07 8.36 13.02
N GLY A 358 -3.98 8.14 12.06
CA GLY A 358 -3.81 7.18 10.97
C GLY A 358 -2.70 7.58 10.00
N GLY A 359 -2.20 6.62 9.24
CA GLY A 359 -0.98 6.73 8.44
C GLY A 359 -1.28 6.82 6.95
N SER A 360 -0.24 6.77 6.12
CA SER A 360 -0.40 6.83 4.67
C SER A 360 -0.33 5.45 4.02
N VAL A 361 -1.16 5.24 3.00
CA VAL A 361 -1.04 4.13 2.06
C VAL A 361 -0.99 4.69 0.64
N ASP A 362 0.14 4.54 -0.03
CA ASP A 362 0.35 4.94 -1.42
C ASP A 362 0.52 3.69 -2.29
N VAL A 363 -0.23 3.61 -3.39
CA VAL A 363 -0.19 2.49 -4.33
C VAL A 363 -0.17 3.01 -5.75
N THR A 364 0.91 2.70 -6.48
CA THR A 364 1.06 3.04 -7.89
C THR A 364 1.22 1.78 -8.74
N ALA A 365 0.39 1.62 -9.78
CA ALA A 365 0.45 0.50 -10.70
C ALA A 365 0.70 0.96 -12.15
N GLY A 366 1.72 0.41 -12.81
CA GLY A 366 2.02 0.71 -14.22
C GLY A 366 0.92 0.23 -15.18
N SER A 367 0.05 -0.69 -14.73
CA SER A 367 -1.12 -1.19 -15.46
C SER A 367 -2.40 -1.11 -14.60
N THR A 368 -3.02 -2.24 -14.25
CA THR A 368 -4.25 -2.30 -13.45
C THR A 368 -3.94 -2.36 -11.96
N LEU A 369 -4.76 -1.69 -11.15
CA LEU A 369 -4.78 -1.80 -9.69
C LEU A 369 -6.09 -2.44 -9.24
N THR A 370 -6.01 -3.53 -8.47
CA THR A 370 -7.18 -4.19 -7.88
C THR A 370 -7.07 -4.28 -6.37
N VAL A 371 -8.04 -3.70 -5.66
CA VAL A 371 -8.20 -3.80 -4.21
C VAL A 371 -9.26 -4.83 -3.89
N SER A 372 -8.87 -5.99 -3.36
CA SER A 372 -9.77 -7.10 -3.00
C SER A 372 -9.89 -7.34 -1.49
N ARG A 373 -9.13 -6.60 -0.68
CA ARG A 373 -9.21 -6.61 0.79
C ARG A 373 -9.15 -5.19 1.36
N LEU A 374 -9.49 -5.09 2.64
CA LEU A 374 -9.53 -3.84 3.40
C LEU A 374 -8.19 -3.12 3.36
N ILE A 375 -8.23 -1.81 3.10
CA ILE A 375 -7.16 -0.86 3.43
C ILE A 375 -7.66 0.01 4.57
N ASN A 376 -6.91 0.06 5.68
CA ASN A 376 -7.32 0.75 6.89
C ASN A 376 -6.27 1.76 7.36
N VAL A 377 -6.67 3.04 7.36
CA VAL A 377 -5.91 4.21 7.85
C VAL A 377 -6.69 4.94 8.94
N GLY A 378 -7.61 4.26 9.61
CA GLY A 378 -8.43 4.84 10.68
C GLY A 378 -7.65 5.07 11.98
N ALA A 379 -8.26 5.80 12.90
CA ALA A 379 -7.73 6.04 14.24
C ALA A 379 -8.85 6.07 15.29
N PRO A 380 -8.78 5.31 16.39
CA PRO A 380 -9.76 5.37 17.48
C PRO A 380 -9.76 6.70 18.25
N ALA A 381 -8.66 7.46 18.20
CA ALA A 381 -8.57 8.83 18.67
C ALA A 381 -7.48 9.57 17.88
N GLY A 382 -7.71 10.82 17.50
CA GLY A 382 -6.86 11.50 16.51
C GLY A 382 -7.55 11.57 15.16
N ASP A 383 -6.78 11.96 14.14
CA ASP A 383 -7.26 12.09 12.76
C ASP A 383 -7.00 10.79 12.00
N ALA A 384 -7.83 10.48 11.01
CA ALA A 384 -7.53 9.38 10.10
C ALA A 384 -6.46 9.80 9.08
N GLY A 385 -5.83 8.81 8.46
CA GLY A 385 -4.77 8.99 7.48
C GLY A 385 -5.26 9.09 6.04
N THR A 386 -4.34 8.84 5.11
CA THR A 386 -4.53 9.06 3.67
C THR A 386 -4.36 7.77 2.87
N ILE A 387 -5.12 7.64 1.78
CA ILE A 387 -4.99 6.54 0.82
C ILE A 387 -4.87 7.13 -0.58
N ASP A 388 -3.74 6.96 -1.23
CA ASP A 388 -3.50 7.39 -2.61
C ASP A 388 -3.33 6.17 -3.51
N LEU A 389 -4.20 6.05 -4.53
CA LEU A 389 -4.25 4.92 -5.44
C LEU A 389 -4.13 5.43 -6.88
N SER A 390 -3.11 5.01 -7.61
CA SER A 390 -2.89 5.50 -8.97
C SER A 390 -2.53 4.39 -9.96
N THR A 391 -2.84 4.63 -11.23
CA THR A 391 -2.40 3.79 -12.34
C THR A 391 -1.87 4.63 -13.50
N ASP A 392 -0.85 4.15 -14.20
CA ASP A 392 -0.30 4.84 -15.38
C ASP A 392 -1.05 4.57 -16.69
N ARG A 393 -1.67 3.38 -16.83
CA ARG A 393 -2.31 2.94 -18.09
C ARG A 393 -3.58 2.12 -17.95
N GLY A 394 -3.85 1.54 -16.78
CA GLY A 394 -4.94 0.59 -16.59
C GLY A 394 -6.06 1.12 -15.71
N ASP A 395 -6.91 0.20 -15.27
CA ASP A 395 -8.08 0.49 -14.45
C ASP A 395 -7.74 0.45 -12.96
N VAL A 396 -8.51 1.19 -12.15
CA VAL A 396 -8.59 0.97 -10.71
C VAL A 396 -9.91 0.29 -10.37
N VAL A 397 -9.82 -0.88 -9.73
CA VAL A 397 -10.98 -1.64 -9.25
C VAL A 397 -10.97 -1.72 -7.72
N LEU A 398 -11.90 -1.02 -7.07
CA LEU A 398 -12.11 -1.07 -5.63
C LEU A 398 -13.16 -2.14 -5.30
N GLY A 399 -12.69 -3.38 -5.14
CA GLY A 399 -13.50 -4.56 -4.79
C GLY A 399 -13.69 -4.78 -3.28
N ALA A 400 -13.03 -4.00 -2.43
CA ALA A 400 -13.11 -4.10 -0.97
C ALA A 400 -13.06 -2.73 -0.29
N PRO A 401 -13.47 -2.65 1.00
CA PRO A 401 -13.63 -1.35 1.65
C PRO A 401 -12.31 -0.59 1.86
N LEU A 402 -12.41 0.74 1.80
CA LEU A 402 -11.37 1.67 2.26
C LEU A 402 -11.86 2.36 3.53
N ASN A 403 -11.04 2.39 4.59
CA ASN A 403 -11.45 2.88 5.90
C ASN A 403 -10.48 3.92 6.46
N GLY A 404 -10.90 5.18 6.49
CA GLY A 404 -10.28 6.30 7.19
C GLY A 404 -11.28 6.95 8.16
N ILE A 405 -11.84 6.14 9.07
CA ILE A 405 -12.74 6.63 10.12
C ILE A 405 -11.93 7.02 11.35
N ALA A 406 -12.12 8.24 11.84
CA ALA A 406 -11.57 8.67 13.14
C ALA A 406 -12.45 9.71 13.83
N PRO A 407 -12.31 9.97 15.14
CA PRO A 407 -13.20 10.92 15.81
C PRO A 407 -12.82 12.39 15.61
N SER A 408 -11.54 12.71 15.45
CA SER A 408 -11.05 14.10 15.37
C SER A 408 -11.00 14.67 13.95
N GLY A 409 -11.08 13.81 12.92
CA GLY A 409 -11.14 14.18 11.50
C GLY A 409 -11.26 12.94 10.61
N GLY A 410 -12.09 12.99 9.57
CA GLY A 410 -12.14 11.93 8.55
C GLY A 410 -10.85 11.84 7.74
N GLY A 411 -10.58 10.68 7.15
CA GLY A 411 -9.39 10.47 6.31
C GLY A 411 -9.52 11.08 4.93
N ALA A 412 -8.51 10.95 4.09
CA ALA A 412 -8.59 11.33 2.69
C ALA A 412 -8.30 10.14 1.78
N VAL A 413 -8.95 10.10 0.61
CA VAL A 413 -8.58 9.18 -0.47
C VAL A 413 -8.51 9.89 -1.80
N THR A 414 -7.43 9.62 -2.53
CA THR A 414 -7.27 9.99 -3.93
C THR A 414 -7.19 8.73 -4.78
N VAL A 415 -7.99 8.67 -5.83
CA VAL A 415 -7.93 7.61 -6.84
C VAL A 415 -7.73 8.23 -8.20
N VAL A 416 -6.65 7.86 -8.90
CA VAL A 416 -6.35 8.34 -10.24
C VAL A 416 -6.17 7.16 -11.19
N SER A 417 -7.01 7.05 -12.20
CA SER A 417 -6.88 6.04 -13.24
C SER A 417 -6.66 6.65 -14.62
N ALA A 418 -5.71 6.09 -15.36
CA ALA A 418 -5.47 6.40 -16.77
C ALA A 418 -6.52 5.75 -17.70
N HIS A 419 -7.45 4.96 -17.16
CA HIS A 419 -8.57 4.39 -17.88
C HIS A 419 -9.84 4.44 -17.02
N ASP A 420 -10.34 3.31 -16.51
CA ASP A 420 -11.61 3.26 -15.77
C ASP A 420 -11.41 3.19 -14.24
N VAL A 421 -12.31 3.84 -13.50
CA VAL A 421 -12.46 3.63 -12.05
C VAL A 421 -13.77 2.88 -11.77
N GLN A 422 -13.67 1.72 -11.12
CA GLN A 422 -14.83 0.94 -10.69
C GLN A 422 -14.87 0.78 -9.17
N VAL A 423 -15.89 1.37 -8.53
CA VAL A 423 -16.11 1.31 -7.08
C VAL A 423 -17.18 0.29 -6.75
N ASN A 424 -16.79 -0.85 -6.18
CA ASN A 424 -17.69 -1.96 -5.85
C ASN A 424 -17.87 -2.18 -4.34
N ALA A 425 -17.21 -1.37 -3.50
CA ALA A 425 -17.22 -1.48 -2.04
C ALA A 425 -17.21 -0.10 -1.37
N ASP A 426 -17.46 -0.08 -0.07
CA ASP A 426 -17.57 1.15 0.72
C ASP A 426 -16.23 1.92 0.80
N VAL A 427 -16.31 3.24 0.76
CA VAL A 427 -15.19 4.15 0.99
C VAL A 427 -15.59 5.09 2.11
N LEU A 428 -15.04 4.87 3.31
CA LEU A 428 -15.47 5.54 4.53
C LEU A 428 -14.37 6.45 5.05
N MET A 429 -14.52 7.74 4.82
CA MET A 429 -13.59 8.82 5.14
C MET A 429 -14.28 9.86 6.04
N ARG A 430 -15.01 9.38 7.05
CA ARG A 430 -15.88 10.21 7.89
C ARG A 430 -15.32 10.39 9.28
N SER A 431 -15.70 11.47 9.93
CA SER A 431 -15.44 11.60 11.36
C SER A 431 -16.55 10.96 12.20
N THR A 432 -16.23 10.62 13.44
CA THR A 432 -17.19 10.04 14.40
C THR A 432 -17.23 10.84 15.70
N ALA A 433 -18.42 11.04 16.26
CA ALA A 433 -18.55 11.84 17.48
C ALA A 433 -18.10 11.05 18.71
N ASN A 434 -17.43 11.72 19.65
CA ASN A 434 -17.47 11.36 21.06
C ASN A 434 -17.97 12.57 21.87
N LEU A 435 -19.29 12.59 22.14
CA LEU A 435 -20.15 13.42 23.02
C LEU A 435 -19.88 14.94 23.23
N THR A 436 -18.68 15.46 23.02
CA THR A 436 -18.31 16.89 23.11
C THR A 436 -17.18 17.31 22.16
N GLN A 437 -16.48 16.37 21.50
CA GLN A 437 -15.45 16.65 20.49
C GLN A 437 -15.76 15.85 19.22
N GLY A 438 -15.73 16.49 18.06
CA GLY A 438 -15.89 15.84 16.76
C GLY A 438 -15.03 16.56 15.72
N GLY A 439 -14.68 15.83 14.67
CA GLY A 439 -13.87 16.30 13.56
C GLY A 439 -14.66 16.75 12.34
N PRO A 440 -14.04 17.55 11.45
CA PRO A 440 -14.58 17.73 10.10
C PRO A 440 -14.70 16.37 9.39
N GLY A 441 -15.54 16.32 8.35
CA GLY A 441 -15.54 15.22 7.41
C GLY A 441 -14.19 15.09 6.70
N GLY A 442 -13.97 13.97 6.02
CA GLY A 442 -12.76 13.74 5.23
C GLY A 442 -12.98 14.06 3.75
N ASP A 443 -12.11 13.52 2.90
CA ASP A 443 -12.12 13.83 1.47
C ASP A 443 -12.11 12.56 0.61
N ILE A 444 -12.87 12.58 -0.49
CA ILE A 444 -12.83 11.55 -1.52
C ILE A 444 -12.63 12.25 -2.87
N VAL A 445 -11.50 12.00 -3.52
CA VAL A 445 -11.21 12.47 -4.88
C VAL A 445 -11.02 11.26 -5.79
N MET A 446 -11.77 11.18 -6.89
CA MET A 446 -11.63 10.10 -7.87
C MET A 446 -11.61 10.65 -9.30
N THR A 447 -10.56 10.35 -10.05
CA THR A 447 -10.39 10.76 -11.44
C THR A 447 -10.16 9.54 -12.33
N ALA A 448 -10.90 9.46 -13.43
CA ALA A 448 -10.74 8.45 -14.48
C ALA A 448 -10.61 9.14 -15.83
N ASP A 449 -9.60 8.79 -16.63
CA ASP A 449 -9.47 9.32 -18.00
C ASP A 449 -10.59 8.81 -18.93
N ASN A 450 -11.20 7.65 -18.62
CA ASN A 450 -12.34 7.11 -19.33
C ASN A 450 -13.62 7.13 -18.46
N ASP A 451 -14.15 5.98 -18.05
CA ASP A 451 -15.44 5.88 -17.38
C ASP A 451 -15.23 5.72 -15.85
N LEU A 452 -16.07 6.39 -15.06
CA LEU A 452 -16.13 6.21 -13.60
C LEU A 452 -17.48 5.62 -13.23
N SER A 453 -17.48 4.52 -12.48
CA SER A 453 -18.71 3.88 -12.03
C SER A 453 -18.69 3.49 -10.55
N VAL A 454 -19.75 3.86 -9.84
CA VAL A 454 -20.07 3.35 -8.50
C VAL A 454 -21.15 2.29 -8.66
N ALA A 455 -20.87 1.08 -8.18
CA ALA A 455 -21.68 -0.10 -8.43
C ALA A 455 -23.13 0.09 -7.99
N ALA A 456 -24.05 -0.60 -8.68
CA ALA A 456 -25.45 -0.72 -8.26
C ALA A 456 -25.65 -1.74 -7.11
N ALA A 457 -24.57 -2.17 -6.47
CA ALA A 457 -24.58 -2.88 -5.19
C ALA A 457 -24.71 -1.85 -4.04
N THR A 458 -25.07 -2.29 -2.83
CA THR A 458 -25.12 -1.38 -1.67
C THR A 458 -23.70 -0.87 -1.39
N VAL A 459 -23.37 0.33 -1.87
CA VAL A 459 -22.06 0.97 -1.75
C VAL A 459 -22.22 2.34 -1.11
N THR A 460 -21.41 2.65 -0.10
CA THR A 460 -21.42 3.93 0.60
C THR A 460 -20.07 4.62 0.45
N LEU A 461 -20.11 5.84 -0.07
CA LEU A 461 -19.00 6.80 -0.01
C LEU A 461 -19.39 7.83 1.07
N ASP A 462 -18.67 7.88 2.19
CA ASP A 462 -19.07 8.68 3.36
C ASP A 462 -17.91 9.56 3.84
N VAL A 463 -18.05 10.87 3.66
CA VAL A 463 -17.20 11.93 4.21
C VAL A 463 -17.94 12.79 5.22
N SER A 464 -18.98 12.25 5.87
CA SER A 464 -19.77 13.04 6.81
C SER A 464 -18.97 13.45 8.04
N ALA A 465 -19.34 14.59 8.62
CA ALA A 465 -18.79 15.09 9.86
C ALA A 465 -19.53 14.58 11.10
N ALA A 466 -18.91 14.84 12.24
CA ALA A 466 -19.45 14.62 13.56
C ALA A 466 -19.67 15.94 14.33
N SER A 467 -20.51 15.90 15.36
CA SER A 467 -20.72 17.00 16.30
C SER A 467 -21.09 18.33 15.64
N ASN A 468 -20.30 19.39 15.83
CA ASN A 468 -20.56 20.73 15.33
C ASN A 468 -19.76 21.09 14.06
N GLN A 469 -19.20 20.10 13.39
CA GLN A 469 -18.25 20.30 12.30
C GLN A 469 -18.88 20.22 10.91
N MET A 470 -18.13 20.70 9.92
CA MET A 470 -18.54 20.74 8.52
C MET A 470 -18.37 19.37 7.86
N GLY A 471 -19.34 18.97 7.03
CA GLY A 471 -19.20 17.79 6.17
C GLY A 471 -18.01 17.90 5.22
N GLY A 472 -17.47 16.78 4.78
CA GLY A 472 -16.31 16.73 3.91
C GLY A 472 -16.63 16.86 2.42
N ASP A 473 -15.65 16.61 1.57
CA ASP A 473 -15.77 16.81 0.13
C ASP A 473 -15.70 15.49 -0.65
N ILE A 474 -16.60 15.35 -1.64
CA ILE A 474 -16.55 14.27 -2.63
C ILE A 474 -16.40 14.90 -4.02
N GLU A 475 -15.27 14.69 -4.66
CA GLU A 475 -15.00 15.09 -6.04
C GLU A 475 -14.78 13.86 -6.92
N MET A 476 -15.54 13.78 -8.01
CA MET A 476 -15.42 12.68 -8.97
C MET A 476 -15.43 13.23 -10.40
N SER A 477 -14.41 12.87 -11.18
CA SER A 477 -14.26 13.28 -12.57
C SER A 477 -14.01 12.08 -13.48
N ALA A 478 -14.73 12.01 -14.59
CA ALA A 478 -14.53 11.00 -15.64
C ALA A 478 -14.32 11.70 -16.98
N GLY A 479 -13.33 11.30 -17.78
CA GLY A 479 -13.14 11.82 -19.14
C GLY A 479 -14.27 11.42 -20.10
N ARG A 480 -15.02 10.37 -19.77
CA ARG A 480 -16.26 9.95 -20.45
C ARG A 480 -17.42 9.91 -19.46
N ASN A 481 -18.00 8.75 -19.19
CA ASN A 481 -19.25 8.67 -18.44
C ASN A 481 -18.99 8.54 -16.94
N LEU A 482 -19.85 9.17 -16.14
CA LEU A 482 -19.89 8.99 -14.70
C LEU A 482 -21.25 8.41 -14.29
N THR A 483 -21.24 7.28 -13.58
CA THR A 483 -22.47 6.62 -13.12
C THR A 483 -22.46 6.34 -11.63
N ILE A 484 -23.51 6.80 -10.94
CA ILE A 484 -23.82 6.47 -9.54
C ILE A 484 -25.00 5.48 -9.53
N GLY A 485 -24.74 4.23 -9.16
CA GLY A 485 -25.72 3.14 -9.20
C GLY A 485 -26.92 3.30 -8.25
N ALA A 486 -28.04 2.63 -8.55
CA ALA A 486 -29.33 2.81 -7.85
C ALA A 486 -29.33 2.48 -6.34
N ARG A 487 -28.31 1.77 -5.84
CA ARG A 487 -28.18 1.37 -4.43
C ARG A 487 -26.97 1.99 -3.74
N SER A 488 -26.26 2.89 -4.42
CA SER A 488 -25.13 3.59 -3.83
C SER A 488 -25.56 4.87 -3.13
N SER A 489 -24.82 5.29 -2.11
CA SER A 489 -25.01 6.57 -1.44
C SER A 489 -23.68 7.31 -1.27
N LEU A 490 -23.64 8.56 -1.70
CA LEU A 490 -22.56 9.51 -1.42
C LEU A 490 -23.04 10.47 -0.32
N LYS A 491 -22.28 10.61 0.75
CA LYS A 491 -22.66 11.37 1.94
C LYS A 491 -21.56 12.34 2.33
N ALA A 492 -21.91 13.61 2.38
CA ALA A 492 -21.10 14.74 2.83
C ALA A 492 -21.88 15.54 3.88
N ASN A 493 -22.51 14.84 4.83
CA ASN A 493 -23.40 15.48 5.79
C ASN A 493 -22.62 16.21 6.88
N ALA A 494 -23.19 17.31 7.35
CA ALA A 494 -22.69 18.03 8.51
C ALA A 494 -22.80 17.17 9.78
N GLY A 495 -22.09 17.61 10.82
CA GLY A 495 -22.33 17.12 12.17
C GLY A 495 -23.76 17.38 12.65
N SER A 496 -24.20 16.63 13.68
CA SER A 496 -25.58 16.65 14.17
C SER A 496 -25.97 17.90 14.98
N VAL A 497 -25.05 18.81 15.27
CA VAL A 497 -25.32 20.02 16.07
C VAL A 497 -25.86 21.14 15.18
N VAL A 498 -26.84 21.89 15.69
CA VAL A 498 -27.43 23.03 14.97
C VAL A 498 -26.36 24.08 14.63
N GLY A 499 -26.34 24.51 13.38
CA GLY A 499 -25.40 25.49 12.85
C GLY A 499 -24.24 24.89 12.05
N SER A 500 -24.12 23.55 12.01
CA SER A 500 -23.10 22.87 11.20
C SER A 500 -23.46 22.87 9.72
N THR A 501 -22.49 23.23 8.88
CA THR A 501 -22.66 23.31 7.42
C THR A 501 -22.43 21.93 6.79
N GLY A 502 -23.26 21.53 5.83
CA GLY A 502 -23.00 20.33 5.04
C GLY A 502 -21.78 20.52 4.12
N GLY A 503 -21.24 19.42 3.63
CA GLY A 503 -20.08 19.41 2.75
C GLY A 503 -20.43 19.60 1.28
N THR A 504 -19.54 19.18 0.40
CA THR A 504 -19.73 19.31 -1.05
C THR A 504 -19.67 17.97 -1.78
N ILE A 505 -20.44 17.86 -2.86
CA ILE A 505 -20.39 16.73 -3.80
C ILE A 505 -20.30 17.30 -5.22
N SER A 506 -19.20 17.05 -5.92
CA SER A 506 -18.95 17.50 -7.29
C SER A 506 -18.74 16.30 -8.21
N LEU A 507 -19.64 16.12 -9.19
CA LEU A 507 -19.59 15.04 -10.16
C LEU A 507 -19.47 15.60 -11.58
N THR A 508 -18.39 15.27 -12.27
CA THR A 508 -18.11 15.73 -13.63
C THR A 508 -17.92 14.55 -14.59
N ALA A 509 -18.69 14.53 -15.67
CA ALA A 509 -18.57 13.58 -16.77
C ALA A 509 -18.17 14.32 -18.06
N GLY A 510 -17.08 13.90 -18.69
CA GLY A 510 -16.45 14.53 -19.84
C GLY A 510 -15.91 15.93 -19.56
N ASP A 511 -15.35 16.55 -20.60
CA ASP A 511 -14.88 17.93 -20.59
C ASP A 511 -15.44 18.71 -21.81
N PHE A 512 -14.73 19.74 -22.29
CA PHE A 512 -15.10 20.48 -23.50
C PHE A 512 -14.65 19.78 -24.80
N ALA A 513 -13.62 18.94 -24.73
CA ALA A 513 -13.03 18.22 -25.85
C ALA A 513 -13.60 16.79 -26.02
N GLN A 514 -14.22 16.23 -24.97
CA GLN A 514 -14.70 14.87 -24.88
C GLN A 514 -16.10 14.82 -24.26
N ALA A 515 -17.02 14.13 -24.95
CA ALA A 515 -18.39 13.95 -24.47
C ALA A 515 -18.47 12.90 -23.37
N GLY A 516 -19.22 13.22 -22.32
CA GLY A 516 -19.43 12.36 -21.16
C GLY A 516 -20.80 12.56 -20.54
N ASN A 517 -21.55 11.48 -20.32
CA ASN A 517 -22.87 11.55 -19.68
C ASN A 517 -22.77 11.26 -18.19
N LEU A 518 -23.53 12.02 -17.40
CA LEU A 518 -23.66 11.84 -15.96
C LEU A 518 -25.01 11.17 -15.64
N THR A 519 -24.97 10.03 -14.96
CA THR A 519 -26.14 9.32 -14.47
C THR A 519 -26.10 9.18 -12.95
N VAL A 520 -27.14 9.67 -12.27
CA VAL A 520 -27.33 9.55 -10.82
C VAL A 520 -28.61 8.77 -10.54
N ASP A 521 -28.46 7.47 -10.32
CA ASP A 521 -29.55 6.58 -9.92
C ASP A 521 -29.60 6.39 -8.39
N GLY A 522 -28.47 6.59 -7.71
CA GLY A 522 -28.32 6.46 -6.24
C GLY A 522 -28.66 7.71 -5.44
N GLN A 523 -28.23 7.74 -4.17
CA GLN A 523 -28.46 8.87 -3.27
C GLN A 523 -27.21 9.76 -3.15
N LEU A 524 -27.38 11.07 -3.27
CA LEU A 524 -26.39 12.08 -2.90
C LEU A 524 -26.96 12.90 -1.75
N ASP A 525 -26.24 12.99 -0.63
CA ASP A 525 -26.67 13.70 0.57
C ASP A 525 -25.54 14.62 1.05
N ALA A 526 -25.79 15.91 1.06
CA ALA A 526 -24.90 16.94 1.58
C ALA A 526 -25.71 17.87 2.48
N SER A 527 -26.35 17.29 3.50
CA SER A 527 -27.27 18.03 4.38
C SER A 527 -26.54 18.70 5.54
N GLY A 528 -27.08 19.83 5.99
CA GLY A 528 -26.56 20.61 7.11
C GLY A 528 -27.64 21.31 7.90
N THR A 529 -27.25 22.20 8.81
CA THR A 529 -28.16 23.03 9.62
C THR A 529 -27.62 24.45 9.82
N GLY A 530 -26.66 24.86 9.00
CA GLY A 530 -26.01 26.16 9.01
C GLY A 530 -26.93 27.27 8.54
N THR A 531 -26.89 28.41 9.23
CA THR A 531 -27.64 29.62 8.86
C THR A 531 -26.76 30.68 8.19
N GLY A 532 -25.50 30.35 7.90
CA GLY A 532 -24.52 31.25 7.30
C GLY A 532 -24.71 31.46 5.79
N ALA A 533 -23.89 32.35 5.22
CA ALA A 533 -23.85 32.63 3.78
C ALA A 533 -23.17 31.53 2.94
N ILE A 534 -22.46 30.61 3.61
CA ILE A 534 -21.85 29.42 3.02
C ILE A 534 -22.71 28.23 3.43
N GLY A 535 -23.18 27.47 2.45
CA GLY A 535 -23.99 26.26 2.63
C GLY A 535 -23.43 25.10 1.84
N SER A 536 -23.96 23.91 2.10
CA SER A 536 -23.66 22.72 1.32
C SER A 536 -23.95 22.89 -0.18
N SER A 537 -23.20 22.16 -1.00
CA SER A 537 -23.40 22.23 -2.45
C SER A 537 -23.29 20.88 -3.15
N ILE A 538 -24.17 20.66 -4.12
CA ILE A 538 -24.07 19.51 -5.03
C ILE A 538 -23.98 20.01 -6.47
N THR A 539 -22.86 19.73 -7.12
CA THR A 539 -22.57 20.13 -8.50
C THR A 539 -22.54 18.92 -9.41
N LEU A 540 -23.30 18.97 -10.50
CA LEU A 540 -23.47 17.89 -11.46
C LEU A 540 -23.20 18.43 -12.86
N VAL A 541 -22.20 17.87 -13.56
CA VAL A 541 -21.79 18.37 -14.86
C VAL A 541 -21.65 17.22 -15.86
N GLY A 542 -22.25 17.35 -17.05
CA GLY A 542 -22.11 16.37 -18.14
C GLY A 542 -22.66 16.88 -19.46
N CYS A 543 -22.54 16.10 -20.54
CA CYS A 543 -23.24 16.35 -21.80
C CYS A 543 -24.75 16.14 -21.65
N GLN A 544 -25.12 15.04 -20.99
CA GLN A 544 -26.46 14.80 -20.49
C GLN A 544 -26.38 14.46 -19.00
N VAL A 545 -27.29 15.01 -18.20
CA VAL A 545 -27.42 14.72 -16.78
C VAL A 545 -28.77 14.05 -16.52
N ARG A 546 -28.74 12.77 -16.16
CA ARG A 546 -29.92 11.97 -15.83
C ARG A 546 -29.97 11.69 -14.34
N ILE A 547 -31.05 12.10 -13.68
CA ILE A 547 -31.29 11.90 -12.25
C ILE A 547 -32.52 11.01 -12.08
N THR A 548 -32.35 9.81 -11.52
CA THR A 548 -33.46 8.95 -11.06
C THR A 548 -33.39 8.57 -9.60
N GLY A 549 -32.26 8.89 -8.96
CA GLY A 549 -32.07 8.81 -7.52
C GLY A 549 -32.41 10.09 -6.77
N VAL A 550 -31.99 10.16 -5.50
CA VAL A 550 -32.31 11.29 -4.61
C VAL A 550 -31.08 12.14 -4.39
N ILE A 551 -31.21 13.44 -4.63
CA ILE A 551 -30.18 14.43 -4.39
C ILE A 551 -30.73 15.40 -3.34
N ASP A 552 -30.10 15.47 -2.18
CA ASP A 552 -30.53 16.28 -1.05
C ASP A 552 -29.35 17.07 -0.46
N SER A 553 -29.34 18.39 -0.65
CA SER A 553 -28.42 19.32 0.03
C SER A 553 -29.14 20.15 1.09
N SER A 554 -30.31 19.73 1.57
CA SER A 554 -31.15 20.58 2.42
C SER A 554 -30.58 20.82 3.82
N GLY A 555 -31.15 21.84 4.45
CA GLY A 555 -30.96 22.19 5.84
C GLY A 555 -30.08 23.44 6.04
N ASP A 556 -29.05 23.64 5.22
CA ASP A 556 -28.31 24.91 5.21
C ASP A 556 -29.11 26.03 4.52
N ALA A 557 -29.14 27.22 5.10
CA ALA A 557 -29.87 28.37 4.53
C ALA A 557 -29.36 28.76 3.13
N ALA A 558 -28.05 28.64 2.91
CA ALA A 558 -27.38 28.92 1.64
C ALA A 558 -27.07 27.67 0.80
N SER A 559 -27.74 26.52 1.08
CA SER A 559 -27.54 25.30 0.29
C SER A 559 -27.88 25.48 -1.18
N ALA A 560 -27.13 24.84 -2.07
CA ALA A 560 -27.37 24.95 -3.51
C ALA A 560 -27.13 23.63 -4.26
N ASN A 561 -27.94 23.40 -5.30
CA ASN A 561 -27.63 22.38 -6.31
C ASN A 561 -27.40 23.05 -7.67
N HIS A 562 -26.30 22.71 -8.33
CA HIS A 562 -25.93 23.20 -9.65
C HIS A 562 -25.91 22.05 -10.65
N VAL A 563 -26.76 22.12 -11.67
CA VAL A 563 -26.84 21.08 -12.72
C VAL A 563 -26.51 21.71 -14.06
N THR A 564 -25.42 21.27 -14.67
CA THR A 564 -24.90 21.82 -15.92
C THR A 564 -24.87 20.76 -17.00
N ALA A 565 -25.61 21.01 -18.08
CA ALA A 565 -25.48 20.25 -19.32
C ALA A 565 -24.62 21.04 -20.32
N ARG A 566 -23.66 20.37 -20.97
CA ARG A 566 -22.76 20.95 -21.97
C ARG A 566 -23.11 20.52 -23.39
N ALA A 567 -22.83 21.40 -24.34
CA ALA A 567 -22.70 21.02 -25.74
C ALA A 567 -21.21 20.82 -26.02
N THR A 568 -20.82 19.65 -26.49
CA THR A 568 -19.48 19.40 -27.01
C THR A 568 -19.45 19.66 -28.51
N ASP A 569 -18.29 20.10 -29.01
CA ASP A 569 -17.99 20.16 -30.44
C ASP A 569 -18.00 18.77 -31.09
N LYS A 570 -17.74 17.72 -30.28
CA LYS A 570 -17.85 16.30 -30.63
C LYS A 570 -19.03 15.63 -29.92
N HIS A 571 -20.12 15.45 -30.66
CA HIS A 571 -21.18 14.44 -30.44
C HIS A 571 -21.66 14.17 -29.00
N CYS A 572 -22.66 14.92 -28.51
CA CYS A 572 -23.53 14.53 -27.38
C CYS A 572 -24.58 13.45 -27.75
N SER A 573 -24.29 12.58 -28.73
CA SER A 573 -25.22 11.57 -29.25
C SER A 573 -24.61 10.18 -29.21
N ASN A 574 -25.45 9.17 -29.00
CA ASN A 574 -25.08 7.75 -29.02
C ASN A 574 -24.71 7.24 -30.44
N ASP A 575 -24.78 8.11 -31.45
CA ASP A 575 -24.44 7.89 -32.86
C ASP A 575 -23.25 8.78 -33.28
N PRO A 576 -22.08 8.20 -33.59
CA PRO A 576 -20.86 8.93 -33.96
C PRO A 576 -20.89 9.58 -35.35
N ALA A 577 -21.98 9.42 -36.13
CA ALA A 577 -22.07 9.96 -37.50
C ALA A 577 -22.84 11.30 -37.63
N LYS A 578 -23.39 11.87 -36.55
CA LYS A 578 -24.29 13.05 -36.62
C LYS A 578 -23.78 14.28 -35.84
N PRO A 579 -23.56 15.44 -36.48
CA PRO A 579 -23.14 16.66 -35.79
C PRO A 579 -24.22 17.20 -34.85
N CYS A 580 -23.81 17.66 -33.66
CA CYS A 580 -24.67 18.31 -32.68
C CYS A 580 -25.03 19.74 -33.13
N THR A 581 -25.94 19.86 -34.10
CA THR A 581 -26.81 21.02 -34.11
C THR A 581 -27.90 20.77 -33.08
N ALA A 582 -28.33 21.80 -32.33
CA ALA A 582 -29.35 21.74 -31.28
C ALA A 582 -30.72 21.14 -31.72
N VAL A 583 -30.83 20.73 -32.98
CA VAL A 583 -32.00 20.13 -33.64
C VAL A 583 -31.73 18.69 -34.13
N ALA A 584 -30.48 18.23 -34.23
CA ALA A 584 -30.12 16.99 -34.93
C ALA A 584 -30.02 15.71 -34.08
N ASN A 585 -30.24 15.78 -32.76
CA ASN A 585 -30.51 14.58 -31.94
C ASN A 585 -31.98 14.12 -32.03
N CYS A 586 -32.81 14.84 -32.79
CA CYS A 586 -34.18 14.43 -33.02
C CYS A 586 -34.22 13.56 -34.29
N GLY A 587 -34.38 12.25 -34.08
CA GLY A 587 -35.11 11.43 -35.05
C GLY A 587 -36.36 12.21 -35.47
N GLY A 588 -36.67 12.19 -36.77
CA GLY A 588 -37.58 13.11 -37.43
C GLY A 588 -38.90 13.38 -36.70
N ALA A 589 -39.54 14.50 -37.07
CA ALA A 589 -40.82 15.00 -36.56
C ALA A 589 -41.68 13.95 -35.84
N GLY A 590 -41.65 13.94 -34.49
CA GLY A 590 -42.54 13.11 -33.67
C GLY A 590 -41.90 12.41 -32.46
N THR A 591 -40.57 12.33 -32.36
CA THR A 591 -39.88 11.76 -31.17
C THR A 591 -39.39 12.85 -30.22
N PHE A 592 -39.88 12.84 -28.98
CA PHE A 592 -39.44 13.75 -27.92
C PHE A 592 -37.96 13.48 -27.59
N CYS A 593 -37.11 14.47 -27.85
CA CYS A 593 -35.71 14.45 -27.45
C CYS A 593 -35.61 14.45 -25.91
N ASP A 594 -34.81 13.55 -25.33
CA ASP A 594 -34.50 13.60 -23.90
C ASP A 594 -33.81 14.95 -23.63
N ALA A 595 -34.29 15.69 -22.62
CA ALA A 595 -33.70 16.98 -22.31
C ALA A 595 -32.28 16.77 -21.80
N PRO A 596 -31.36 17.72 -22.06
CA PRO A 596 -29.98 17.62 -21.56
C PRO A 596 -29.90 17.47 -20.03
N ILE A 597 -30.92 17.92 -19.31
CA ILE A 597 -31.12 17.66 -17.88
C ILE A 597 -32.48 16.98 -17.70
N ALA A 598 -32.49 15.79 -17.09
CA ALA A 598 -33.71 15.03 -16.85
C ALA A 598 -33.81 14.49 -15.41
N VAL A 599 -34.89 14.86 -14.69
CA VAL A 599 -35.24 14.30 -13.36
C VAL A 599 -36.45 13.39 -13.50
N ARG A 600 -36.25 12.07 -13.44
CA ARG A 600 -37.27 11.08 -13.86
C ARG A 600 -37.67 10.10 -12.78
N GLY A 601 -38.88 9.57 -12.91
CA GLY A 601 -39.43 8.50 -12.10
C GLY A 601 -39.48 8.90 -10.62
N THR A 602 -38.77 8.14 -9.80
CA THR A 602 -38.62 8.41 -8.36
C THR A 602 -37.56 9.46 -8.04
N GLY A 603 -36.86 9.97 -9.05
CA GLY A 603 -35.75 10.91 -8.88
C GLY A 603 -36.20 12.22 -8.24
N LYS A 604 -35.39 12.74 -7.32
CA LYS A 604 -35.69 13.97 -6.58
C LYS A 604 -34.46 14.87 -6.50
N LEU A 605 -34.67 16.17 -6.66
CA LEU A 605 -33.66 17.19 -6.41
C LEU A 605 -34.17 18.14 -5.33
N LYS A 606 -33.51 18.16 -4.17
CA LYS A 606 -33.93 18.90 -2.98
C LYS A 606 -32.78 19.73 -2.41
N THR A 607 -33.10 20.97 -2.02
CA THR A 607 -32.21 21.88 -1.29
C THR A 607 -33.06 22.90 -0.52
N THR A 608 -32.49 23.56 0.49
CA THR A 608 -33.18 24.64 1.21
C THR A 608 -33.00 25.98 0.50
N GLY A 609 -31.82 26.23 -0.08
CA GLY A 609 -31.54 27.47 -0.79
C GLY A 609 -32.03 27.44 -2.24
N SER A 610 -31.18 27.07 -3.19
CA SER A 610 -31.50 27.21 -4.62
C SER A 610 -31.08 26.05 -5.52
N ASN A 611 -31.93 25.71 -6.49
CA ASN A 611 -31.58 24.81 -7.59
C ASN A 611 -31.33 25.63 -8.85
N THR A 612 -30.16 25.45 -9.48
CA THR A 612 -29.75 26.13 -10.72
C THR A 612 -29.51 25.12 -11.83
N ALA A 613 -30.01 25.43 -13.03
CA ALA A 613 -29.76 24.66 -14.24
C ALA A 613 -29.03 25.52 -15.28
N VAL A 614 -27.93 25.00 -15.83
CA VAL A 614 -27.17 25.61 -16.93
C VAL A 614 -27.30 24.71 -18.15
N LEU A 615 -27.70 25.29 -19.28
CA LEU A 615 -28.01 24.57 -20.52
C LEU A 615 -27.25 25.16 -21.72
N PRO A 616 -26.99 24.36 -22.76
CA PRO A 616 -26.49 24.88 -24.04
C PRO A 616 -27.53 25.77 -24.72
N VAL A 617 -27.04 26.70 -25.56
CA VAL A 617 -27.92 27.60 -26.33
C VAL A 617 -28.86 26.80 -27.23
N GLY A 618 -30.16 27.08 -27.14
CA GLY A 618 -31.19 26.42 -27.94
C GLY A 618 -31.63 25.04 -27.41
N ALA A 619 -31.11 24.60 -26.27
CA ALA A 619 -31.56 23.37 -25.62
C ALA A 619 -33.00 23.50 -25.09
N THR A 620 -33.70 22.37 -25.04
CA THR A 620 -34.99 22.29 -24.34
C THR A 620 -34.78 22.50 -22.84
N PRO A 621 -35.73 23.14 -22.13
CA PRO A 621 -35.70 23.24 -20.67
C PRO A 621 -35.57 21.87 -19.99
N PRO A 622 -35.13 21.82 -18.70
CA PRO A 622 -35.05 20.57 -17.96
C PRO A 622 -36.41 19.85 -17.99
N ASN A 623 -36.41 18.54 -18.23
CA ASN A 623 -37.63 17.76 -18.35
C ASN A 623 -37.71 16.59 -17.35
N GLY A 624 -38.90 16.03 -17.20
CA GLY A 624 -39.14 14.87 -16.36
C GLY A 624 -40.28 15.03 -15.38
N ASN A 625 -40.62 13.95 -14.69
CA ASN A 625 -41.73 13.83 -13.76
C ASN A 625 -41.30 13.78 -12.29
N GLY A 626 -39.99 13.84 -12.00
CA GLY A 626 -39.48 13.86 -10.64
C GLY A 626 -39.57 15.25 -9.99
N PRO A 627 -39.78 15.35 -8.67
CA PRO A 627 -39.86 16.63 -7.98
C PRO A 627 -38.51 17.36 -7.89
N VAL A 628 -38.55 18.67 -8.09
CA VAL A 628 -37.43 19.61 -7.89
C VAL A 628 -37.87 20.68 -6.89
N MET A 629 -37.19 20.78 -5.75
CA MET A 629 -37.60 21.60 -4.60
C MET A 629 -36.43 22.41 -4.03
N PRO A 630 -36.48 23.77 -4.07
CA PRO A 630 -37.42 24.58 -4.87
C PRO A 630 -37.29 24.28 -6.37
N ALA A 631 -38.26 24.68 -7.20
CA ALA A 631 -38.09 24.53 -8.65
C ALA A 631 -36.81 25.26 -9.12
N PHE A 632 -36.26 24.86 -10.28
CA PHE A 632 -35.14 25.59 -10.87
C PHE A 632 -35.45 27.09 -10.94
N GLY A 633 -34.51 27.92 -10.47
CA GLY A 633 -34.67 29.37 -10.51
C GLY A 633 -34.97 29.85 -11.94
N ALA A 634 -35.87 30.83 -12.08
CA ALA A 634 -36.14 31.43 -13.36
C ALA A 634 -34.92 32.23 -13.82
N CYS A 635 -34.32 31.85 -14.95
CA CYS A 635 -33.18 32.56 -15.51
C CYS A 635 -33.61 33.99 -15.93
N PRO A 636 -32.82 35.05 -15.61
CA PRO A 636 -33.12 36.41 -16.06
C PRO A 636 -33.18 36.45 -17.59
N CYS A 637 -34.24 37.02 -18.16
CA CYS A 637 -34.33 37.25 -19.60
C CYS A 637 -33.80 38.65 -19.92
N ASP A 638 -32.92 38.79 -20.92
CA ASP A 638 -32.45 40.11 -21.41
C ASP A 638 -33.61 41.03 -21.84
N SER A 639 -34.77 40.45 -22.17
CA SER A 639 -36.01 41.18 -22.37
C SER A 639 -37.24 40.31 -22.05
N GLY A 640 -37.94 40.63 -20.97
CA GLY A 640 -39.18 39.98 -20.55
C GLY A 640 -39.13 39.41 -19.13
N PRO A 641 -40.29 38.96 -18.60
CA PRO A 641 -40.34 38.36 -17.27
C PRO A 641 -39.49 37.08 -17.23
N PRO A 642 -38.76 36.83 -16.13
CA PRO A 642 -37.87 35.68 -16.01
C PRO A 642 -38.66 34.38 -16.25
N SER A 643 -38.09 33.50 -17.09
CA SER A 643 -38.74 32.26 -17.52
C SER A 643 -37.72 31.14 -17.68
N ASN A 644 -38.18 29.89 -17.54
CA ASN A 644 -37.33 28.69 -17.71
C ASN A 644 -36.78 28.55 -19.14
N SER A 645 -37.35 29.29 -20.09
CA SER A 645 -36.90 29.42 -21.49
C SER A 645 -35.68 30.33 -21.67
N CYS A 646 -35.28 31.09 -20.65
CA CYS A 646 -34.20 32.08 -20.71
C CYS A 646 -32.86 31.59 -20.15
N CYS A 647 -32.70 30.29 -19.91
CA CYS A 647 -31.42 29.75 -19.45
C CYS A 647 -30.42 29.66 -20.61
N ALA A 648 -29.86 30.80 -20.98
CA ALA A 648 -28.77 30.91 -21.95
C ALA A 648 -27.92 32.14 -21.62
N LYS A 649 -26.69 31.91 -21.16
CA LYS A 649 -25.44 32.43 -21.74
C LYS A 649 -24.25 31.88 -20.93
N PRO A 650 -23.25 31.25 -21.55
CA PRO A 650 -22.03 30.85 -20.85
C PRO A 650 -21.24 32.10 -20.41
N ALA A 651 -20.52 31.99 -19.29
CA ALA A 651 -19.51 32.98 -18.90
C ALA A 651 -18.33 32.92 -19.88
N CYS A 652 -17.80 34.07 -20.29
CA CYS A 652 -16.61 34.12 -21.13
C CYS A 652 -15.39 33.68 -20.29
N VAL A 653 -14.78 32.53 -20.61
CA VAL A 653 -13.64 31.96 -19.85
C VAL A 653 -12.38 31.77 -20.69
N GLY A 654 -12.39 32.16 -21.98
CA GLY A 654 -11.22 31.98 -22.86
C GLY A 654 -11.22 32.80 -24.15
N SER A 655 -10.12 32.71 -24.90
CA SER A 655 -9.86 33.54 -26.09
C SER A 655 -10.64 33.15 -27.36
N ASN A 656 -11.54 32.15 -27.29
CA ASN A 656 -12.33 31.64 -28.43
C ASN A 656 -13.84 31.50 -28.12
N ASP A 657 -14.39 32.36 -27.26
CA ASP A 657 -15.79 32.27 -26.85
C ASP A 657 -16.78 32.58 -27.99
N ALA A 658 -17.95 31.93 -27.95
CA ALA A 658 -19.04 32.16 -28.89
C ALA A 658 -19.60 33.60 -28.76
N ALA A 659 -20.03 34.18 -29.88
CA ALA A 659 -20.62 35.52 -29.89
C ALA A 659 -21.82 35.60 -28.93
N GLY A 660 -21.72 36.45 -27.90
CA GLY A 660 -22.77 36.69 -26.90
C GLY A 660 -22.58 36.05 -25.53
N CYS A 661 -21.39 35.53 -25.18
CA CYS A 661 -21.05 35.13 -23.81
C CYS A 661 -21.11 36.32 -22.82
N LEU A 662 -21.34 36.04 -21.53
CA LEU A 662 -21.34 37.05 -20.46
C LEU A 662 -19.90 37.31 -20.01
N ALA A 663 -19.38 38.50 -20.31
CA ALA A 663 -18.04 38.93 -19.88
C ALA A 663 -18.09 39.46 -18.43
N PRO A 664 -17.16 39.05 -17.53
CA PRO A 664 -17.02 39.67 -16.21
C PRO A 664 -16.74 41.17 -16.34
N CYS A 665 -17.40 42.02 -15.54
CA CYS A 665 -17.22 43.47 -15.60
C CYS A 665 -15.79 43.86 -15.16
N PRO A 666 -14.95 44.47 -16.02
CA PRO A 666 -13.56 44.78 -15.67
C PRO A 666 -13.41 45.87 -14.61
N LEU A 667 -14.47 46.63 -14.32
CA LEU A 667 -14.44 47.81 -13.45
C LEU A 667 -14.78 47.52 -11.97
N CYS A 668 -15.34 46.36 -11.65
CA CYS A 668 -15.84 46.06 -10.30
C CYS A 668 -14.88 45.24 -9.42
N GLY A 669 -13.84 44.62 -10.00
CA GLY A 669 -12.75 43.96 -9.27
C GLY A 669 -13.13 42.78 -8.36
N ASN A 670 -14.37 42.28 -8.43
CA ASN A 670 -14.94 41.31 -7.49
C ASN A 670 -15.25 39.91 -8.08
N HIS A 671 -14.97 39.67 -9.37
CA HIS A 671 -15.19 38.38 -10.06
C HIS A 671 -16.64 37.80 -10.00
N VAL A 672 -17.64 38.64 -9.71
CA VAL A 672 -19.07 38.26 -9.76
C VAL A 672 -19.72 38.78 -11.04
N ILE A 673 -20.65 38.00 -11.63
CA ILE A 673 -21.45 38.44 -12.79
C ILE A 673 -22.56 39.38 -12.28
N GLU A 674 -22.46 40.67 -12.59
CA GLU A 674 -23.50 41.66 -12.32
C GLU A 674 -24.05 42.26 -13.62
N PHE A 675 -25.36 42.47 -13.67
CA PHE A 675 -26.07 43.08 -14.80
C PHE A 675 -26.01 44.62 -14.70
N PRO A 676 -25.76 45.37 -15.79
CA PRO A 676 -25.93 46.83 -15.75
C PRO A 676 -27.43 47.16 -15.81
N GLU A 677 -27.98 47.75 -14.75
CA GLU A 677 -29.29 48.42 -14.83
C GLU A 677 -29.16 49.71 -15.66
N THR A 678 -30.19 49.92 -16.50
CA THR A 678 -30.50 51.01 -17.47
C THR A 678 -29.64 52.26 -17.50
#